data_AF-A0AAD9P3D9-F1
#
_entry.id   AF-A0AAD9P3D9-F1
#
_cell.length_a   1.000
_cell.length_b   1.000
_cell.length_c   1.000
_cell.angle_alpha   90.00
_cell.angle_beta   90.00
_cell.angle_gamma   90.00
#
_symmetry.space_group_name_H-M   'P 1'
#
loop_
_entity.id
_entity.type
_entity.pdbx_description
1 polymer ?
#
loop_
_entity_poly.entity_id
_entity_poly.type
_entity_poly.pdbx_seq_one_letter_code
_entity_poly.pdbx_strand_id
1 'polypeptide(L)'
;MLLFRTPGSFLYGSYETLAVRVTKQCRSDVACARALFHWMTSLDCTNIDAATAKQLPGSNTPMEGLLNILCKENCHAHFFARLASAAGIACVIINGVVKNGSYVVGERDLHLKRERRAQWNAILVDGEWRLLDVLWASCALVRRRVAGWALIDVDGERLAGEQEDDSPGEKRYHNNEFFFLTDPDQFVCTHLPDDSDWQLLPQPLFVQQFETFFYIRERFFDLGLTMVNGSQRRCVLKTTDAEVTIKFGIPASLGSRAQFRYMLFRQKTAEEESGKAVKQTKGCVIGQLTASMVSYTCHMAEVGRYRFDVFGRDLDRHNELDLVCSYVIECDSTDGRYLPDDPEIGWGPGTELDDSGLVPNSHFEAIVYTDEPELTIRFYKATHKKLVFWQCLKHLFLDEMTLMSRAVLRMCGDYITIVVRLPQPGEYAYELFCDQHNSSGLIPNVCNYLIRFYRPVPMPAPFPPLLWGVLGRGIHALKLNVKTIGQGAEGYIKTSDPEVKLRFNVSQSNYEFFYEIGCQYNAAVESAAAVNLDIFKSHVMVHVTLPETGEYGFNVFVRPRSRGSSHLSPDNHNDPDDTSGTPDLTSAVDEAGRLGVELSFGSTNGQDVSADDVPSNATEVLALEPSPDVDTEARATLSDRYAVPFTLPTQQRCPTEICVTTDDVYRVTLPRSEHSLMLAAERRAAQHPVNFVRLQRKRDEAFVSLPLLGVYVVDVFEVHDRRRLKNVHRLTITRNKKVRPTFN
;
A
#
# COMPACT_ATOMS: atom_id res chain seq x y z
N MET A 1 -27.64 -24.28 -9.54
CA MET A 1 -28.99 -24.81 -9.87
C MET A 1 -29.08 -26.33 -9.62
N LEU A 2 -28.85 -26.80 -8.39
CA LEU A 2 -28.83 -28.25 -8.04
C LEU A 2 -29.83 -28.66 -6.96
N LEU A 3 -30.84 -27.82 -6.70
CA LEU A 3 -31.92 -28.04 -5.74
C LEU A 3 -32.88 -29.21 -6.05
N PHE A 4 -32.71 -29.93 -7.17
CA PHE A 4 -33.79 -30.78 -7.70
C PHE A 4 -33.44 -32.25 -7.96
N ARG A 5 -32.28 -32.76 -7.52
CA ARG A 5 -31.95 -34.19 -7.77
C ARG A 5 -32.60 -35.18 -6.80
N THR A 6 -33.21 -34.71 -5.72
CA THR A 6 -34.02 -35.56 -4.84
C THR A 6 -35.48 -35.35 -5.20
N PRO A 7 -36.19 -36.36 -5.74
CA PRO A 7 -37.60 -36.24 -6.08
C PRO A 7 -38.40 -35.73 -4.88
N GLY A 8 -39.34 -34.80 -5.10
CA GLY A 8 -40.13 -34.18 -4.03
C GLY A 8 -40.84 -35.20 -3.12
N SER A 9 -41.14 -36.40 -3.63
CA SER A 9 -41.69 -37.52 -2.84
C SER A 9 -40.85 -37.90 -1.62
N PHE A 10 -39.52 -37.74 -1.66
CA PHE A 10 -38.66 -38.04 -0.52
C PHE A 10 -38.74 -36.98 0.59
N LEU A 11 -39.17 -35.75 0.28
CA LEU A 11 -39.38 -34.71 1.29
C LEU A 11 -40.62 -34.98 2.15
N TYR A 12 -41.60 -35.70 1.61
CA TYR A 12 -42.82 -36.10 2.31
C TYR A 12 -42.75 -37.52 2.92
N GLY A 13 -41.62 -38.22 2.73
CA GLY A 13 -41.34 -39.53 3.32
C GLY A 13 -40.66 -39.43 4.69
N SER A 14 -39.97 -40.50 5.09
CA SER A 14 -39.20 -40.52 6.34
C SER A 14 -37.78 -39.97 6.17
N TYR A 15 -37.16 -39.51 7.26
CA TYR A 15 -35.77 -39.06 7.26
C TYR A 15 -34.79 -40.17 6.82
N GLU A 16 -35.06 -41.44 7.16
CA GLU A 16 -34.26 -42.61 6.77
C GLU A 16 -34.28 -42.82 5.26
N THR A 17 -35.46 -42.70 4.66
CA THR A 17 -35.62 -42.88 3.21
C THR A 17 -34.87 -41.80 2.45
N LEU A 18 -34.94 -40.55 2.93
CA LEU A 18 -34.19 -39.43 2.38
C LEU A 18 -32.68 -39.61 2.58
N ALA A 19 -32.24 -39.95 3.80
CA ALA A 19 -30.84 -40.17 4.14
C ALA A 19 -30.22 -41.25 3.25
N VAL A 20 -30.82 -42.45 3.17
CA VAL A 20 -30.40 -43.54 2.28
C VAL A 20 -30.32 -43.09 0.83
N ARG A 21 -31.25 -42.24 0.38
CA ARG A 21 -31.26 -41.75 -1.00
C ARG A 21 -30.09 -40.82 -1.28
N VAL A 22 -29.79 -39.90 -0.36
CA VAL A 22 -28.70 -38.92 -0.46
C VAL A 22 -27.34 -39.61 -0.32
N THR A 23 -27.23 -40.59 0.57
CA THR A 23 -25.97 -41.29 0.85
C THR A 23 -25.75 -42.55 0.03
N LYS A 24 -26.66 -42.89 -0.91
CA LYS A 24 -26.65 -44.16 -1.68
C LYS A 24 -25.31 -44.52 -2.33
N GLN A 25 -24.55 -43.52 -2.80
CA GLN A 25 -23.27 -43.71 -3.50
C GLN A 25 -22.05 -43.51 -2.60
N CYS A 26 -22.26 -43.11 -1.34
CA CYS A 26 -21.19 -42.83 -0.41
C CYS A 26 -20.57 -44.14 0.11
N ARG A 27 -19.25 -44.15 0.23
CA ARG A 27 -18.47 -45.34 0.63
C ARG A 27 -17.78 -45.17 1.99
N SER A 28 -17.93 -44.01 2.61
CA SER A 28 -17.41 -43.68 3.94
C SER A 28 -18.39 -42.76 4.66
N ASP A 29 -18.29 -42.71 5.98
CA ASP A 29 -19.01 -41.78 6.84
C ASP A 29 -18.74 -40.31 6.47
N VAL A 30 -17.50 -39.95 6.15
CA VAL A 30 -17.11 -38.62 5.64
C VAL A 30 -17.85 -38.29 4.34
N ALA A 31 -17.96 -39.25 3.41
CA ALA A 31 -18.68 -39.06 2.16
C ALA A 31 -20.19 -38.93 2.40
N CYS A 32 -20.76 -39.72 3.32
CA CYS A 32 -22.15 -39.60 3.73
C CYS A 32 -22.43 -38.22 4.35
N ALA A 33 -21.60 -37.78 5.30
CA ALA A 33 -21.71 -36.48 5.96
C ALA A 33 -21.65 -35.34 4.94
N ARG A 34 -20.70 -35.38 4.00
CA ARG A 34 -20.57 -34.38 2.93
C ARG A 34 -21.80 -34.34 2.03
N ALA A 35 -22.34 -35.50 1.66
CA ALA A 35 -23.54 -35.58 0.83
C ALA A 35 -24.76 -34.97 1.54
N LEU A 36 -24.95 -35.25 2.83
CA LEU A 36 -26.01 -34.64 3.64
C LEU A 36 -25.82 -33.14 3.79
N PHE A 37 -24.59 -32.70 4.07
CA PHE A 37 -24.23 -31.29 4.22
C PHE A 37 -24.53 -30.52 2.94
N HIS A 38 -23.97 -30.92 1.79
CA HIS A 38 -24.25 -30.27 0.51
C HIS A 38 -25.73 -30.33 0.14
N TRP A 39 -26.41 -31.44 0.43
CA TRP A 39 -27.84 -31.52 0.16
C TRP A 39 -28.58 -30.44 0.94
N MET A 40 -28.32 -30.29 2.24
CA MET A 40 -28.94 -29.25 3.06
C MET A 40 -28.53 -27.84 2.64
N THR A 41 -27.23 -27.59 2.44
CA THR A 41 -26.75 -26.26 2.06
C THR A 41 -27.20 -25.89 0.68
N SER A 42 -27.53 -26.85 -0.20
CA SER A 42 -28.14 -26.60 -1.51
C SER A 42 -29.55 -26.01 -1.42
N LEU A 43 -30.24 -26.13 -0.29
CA LEU A 43 -31.63 -25.72 -0.15
C LEU A 43 -31.74 -24.20 0.05
N ASP A 44 -32.38 -23.52 -0.90
CA ASP A 44 -32.77 -22.13 -0.74
C ASP A 44 -34.08 -22.09 0.06
N CYS A 45 -33.92 -22.16 1.38
CA CYS A 45 -35.05 -22.09 2.29
C CYS A 45 -35.81 -20.76 2.11
N THR A 46 -35.16 -19.67 1.68
CA THR A 46 -35.79 -18.34 1.58
C THR A 46 -36.79 -18.21 0.43
N ASN A 47 -36.75 -19.13 -0.54
CA ASN A 47 -37.64 -19.16 -1.72
C ASN A 47 -38.52 -20.42 -1.78
N ILE A 48 -38.79 -21.09 -0.65
CA ILE A 48 -39.79 -22.17 -0.66
C ILE A 48 -41.15 -21.56 -0.99
N ASP A 49 -41.71 -21.96 -2.13
CA ASP A 49 -42.93 -21.34 -2.65
C ASP A 49 -44.13 -21.52 -1.69
N ALA A 50 -45.03 -20.53 -1.69
CA ALA A 50 -46.24 -20.58 -0.86
C ALA A 50 -47.20 -21.70 -1.28
N ALA A 51 -46.97 -22.36 -2.43
CA ALA A 51 -47.75 -23.50 -2.90
C ALA A 51 -47.30 -24.82 -2.23
N THR A 52 -46.00 -24.99 -1.96
CA THR A 52 -45.40 -26.12 -1.24
C THR A 52 -45.81 -26.08 0.24
N ALA A 53 -45.98 -24.89 0.80
CA ALA A 53 -46.52 -24.71 2.16
C ALA A 53 -48.02 -25.07 2.29
N LYS A 54 -48.77 -25.24 1.20
CA LYS A 54 -50.23 -25.58 1.24
C LYS A 54 -50.50 -27.06 1.47
N GLN A 55 -49.57 -27.96 1.16
CA GLN A 55 -49.67 -29.35 1.61
C GLN A 55 -49.11 -29.42 3.03
N LEU A 56 -50.00 -29.53 4.03
CA LEU A 56 -49.59 -29.85 5.39
C LEU A 56 -48.79 -31.16 5.36
N PRO A 57 -47.48 -31.11 5.62
CA PRO A 57 -46.69 -32.33 5.60
C PRO A 57 -47.16 -33.26 6.72
N GLY A 58 -46.97 -34.57 6.54
CA GLY A 58 -47.11 -35.51 7.64
C GLY A 58 -46.15 -35.17 8.78
N SER A 59 -46.51 -35.55 10.00
CA SER A 59 -45.62 -35.38 11.16
C SER A 59 -44.34 -36.21 10.98
N ASN A 60 -43.22 -35.65 11.43
CA ASN A 60 -41.88 -36.20 11.36
C ASN A 60 -41.36 -36.45 9.94
N THR A 61 -41.64 -35.53 9.01
CA THR A 61 -41.13 -35.57 7.63
C THR A 61 -40.01 -34.53 7.41
N PRO A 62 -39.13 -34.71 6.41
CA PRO A 62 -38.15 -33.69 6.03
C PRO A 62 -38.79 -32.36 5.62
N MET A 63 -39.95 -32.38 4.96
CA MET A 63 -40.67 -31.15 4.59
C MET A 63 -41.12 -30.37 5.83
N GLU A 64 -41.69 -31.04 6.84
CA GLU A 64 -42.04 -30.40 8.11
C GLU A 64 -40.80 -29.77 8.76
N GLY A 65 -39.67 -30.48 8.78
CA GLY A 65 -38.43 -29.94 9.34
C GLY A 65 -37.93 -28.68 8.61
N LEU A 66 -38.03 -28.63 7.28
CA LEU A 66 -37.65 -27.46 6.48
C LEU A 66 -38.59 -26.28 6.73
N LEU A 67 -39.90 -26.53 6.82
CA LEU A 67 -40.88 -25.51 7.19
C LEU A 67 -40.64 -24.98 8.61
N ASN A 68 -40.27 -25.83 9.56
CA ASN A 68 -39.97 -25.40 10.93
C ASN A 68 -38.72 -24.53 11.00
N ILE A 69 -37.70 -24.78 10.15
CA ILE A 69 -36.55 -23.87 10.00
C ILE A 69 -37.01 -22.50 9.48
N LEU A 70 -37.87 -22.50 8.46
CA LEU A 70 -38.41 -21.26 7.88
C LEU A 70 -39.23 -20.44 8.86
N CYS A 71 -40.11 -21.11 9.60
CA CYS A 71 -40.95 -20.52 10.63
C CYS A 71 -40.18 -20.15 11.91
N LYS A 72 -38.87 -20.43 11.97
CA LYS A 72 -38.00 -20.23 13.15
C LYS A 72 -38.44 -21.03 14.39
N GLU A 73 -39.17 -22.13 14.18
CA GLU A 73 -39.56 -23.09 15.22
C GLU A 73 -38.48 -24.15 15.45
N ASN A 74 -37.56 -24.31 14.50
CA ASN A 74 -36.40 -25.19 14.60
C ASN A 74 -35.18 -24.56 13.91
N CYS A 75 -34.01 -25.19 13.99
CA CYS A 75 -32.78 -24.70 13.37
C CYS A 75 -32.08 -25.77 12.53
N HIS A 76 -31.13 -25.33 11.69
CA HIS A 76 -30.36 -26.20 10.81
C HIS A 76 -29.62 -27.30 11.59
N ALA A 77 -29.12 -27.00 12.79
CA ALA A 77 -28.37 -27.97 13.59
C ALA A 77 -29.20 -29.18 14.03
N HIS A 78 -30.46 -28.97 14.41
CA HIS A 78 -31.38 -30.05 14.75
C HIS A 78 -31.79 -30.87 13.53
N PHE A 79 -32.04 -30.21 12.40
CA PHE A 79 -32.39 -30.89 11.16
C PHE A 79 -31.25 -31.77 10.67
N PHE A 80 -30.03 -31.23 10.66
CA PHE A 80 -28.83 -31.97 10.28
C PHE A 80 -28.60 -33.16 11.22
N ALA A 81 -28.75 -32.97 12.54
CA ALA A 81 -28.63 -34.06 13.50
C ALA A 81 -29.62 -35.21 13.24
N ARG A 82 -30.87 -34.90 12.86
CA ARG A 82 -31.87 -35.93 12.47
C ARG A 82 -31.44 -36.68 11.22
N LEU A 83 -30.95 -35.98 10.19
CA LEU A 83 -30.43 -36.62 8.98
C LEU A 83 -29.18 -37.46 9.23
N ALA A 84 -28.24 -36.96 10.04
CA ALA A 84 -27.04 -37.68 10.41
C ALA A 84 -27.37 -38.97 11.15
N SER A 85 -28.28 -38.91 12.13
CA SER A 85 -28.78 -40.09 12.84
C SER A 85 -29.43 -41.09 11.88
N ALA A 86 -30.24 -40.63 10.92
CA ALA A 86 -30.89 -41.46 9.92
C ALA A 86 -29.90 -42.11 8.93
N ALA A 87 -28.72 -41.51 8.75
CA ALA A 87 -27.60 -42.06 7.98
C ALA A 87 -26.63 -42.91 8.82
N GLY A 88 -26.88 -43.10 10.12
CA GLY A 88 -25.99 -43.84 11.03
C GLY A 88 -24.71 -43.09 11.42
N ILE A 89 -24.69 -41.76 11.31
CA ILE A 89 -23.57 -40.90 11.69
C ILE A 89 -23.84 -40.35 13.09
N ALA A 90 -22.91 -40.58 14.03
CA ALA A 90 -23.03 -39.98 15.36
C ALA A 90 -22.87 -38.46 15.26
N CYS A 91 -23.81 -37.73 15.83
CA CYS A 91 -23.91 -36.28 15.73
C CYS A 91 -24.31 -35.69 17.07
N VAL A 92 -23.64 -34.61 17.48
CA VAL A 92 -23.94 -33.83 18.68
C VAL A 92 -24.34 -32.43 18.25
N ILE A 93 -25.35 -31.86 18.92
CA ILE A 93 -25.72 -30.45 18.79
C ILE A 93 -24.97 -29.68 19.85
N ILE A 94 -24.17 -28.71 19.43
CA ILE A 94 -23.37 -27.86 20.31
C ILE A 94 -24.10 -26.54 20.49
N ASN A 95 -24.21 -26.09 21.74
CA ASN A 95 -24.68 -24.74 22.08
C ASN A 95 -23.48 -23.85 22.36
N GLY A 96 -23.57 -22.58 22.00
CA GLY A 96 -22.52 -21.63 22.34
C GLY A 96 -22.79 -20.21 21.89
N VAL A 97 -21.70 -19.45 21.74
CA VAL A 97 -21.65 -18.04 21.39
C VAL A 97 -20.98 -17.85 20.05
N VAL A 98 -21.50 -16.97 19.20
CA VAL A 98 -20.93 -16.69 17.87
C VAL A 98 -20.71 -15.21 17.58
N LYS A 99 -19.69 -14.93 16.76
CA LYS A 99 -19.43 -13.61 16.16
C LYS A 99 -20.08 -13.49 14.78
N ASN A 100 -21.42 -13.56 14.75
CA ASN A 100 -22.23 -13.55 13.51
C ASN A 100 -22.23 -12.19 12.78
N GLY A 101 -23.01 -12.07 11.70
CA GLY A 101 -23.05 -10.87 10.85
C GLY A 101 -23.44 -9.55 11.54
N SER A 102 -24.05 -9.59 12.73
CA SER A 102 -24.33 -8.40 13.54
C SER A 102 -23.26 -8.10 14.60
N TYR A 103 -22.17 -8.87 14.63
CA TYR A 103 -21.08 -8.69 15.59
C TYR A 103 -20.33 -7.38 15.40
N VAL A 104 -20.25 -6.62 16.50
CA VAL A 104 -19.44 -5.42 16.59
C VAL A 104 -18.09 -5.83 17.17
N VAL A 105 -17.02 -5.49 16.47
CA VAL A 105 -15.66 -5.89 16.85
C VAL A 105 -15.31 -5.31 18.23
N GLY A 106 -14.82 -6.15 19.13
CA GLY A 106 -14.50 -5.77 20.51
C GLY A 106 -15.70 -5.74 21.48
N GLU A 107 -16.87 -6.17 21.02
CA GLU A 107 -18.05 -6.32 21.87
C GLU A 107 -17.83 -7.33 23.02
N ARG A 108 -18.35 -6.98 24.19
CA ARG A 108 -18.21 -7.73 25.45
C ARG A 108 -19.50 -8.41 25.88
N ASP A 109 -19.37 -9.28 26.87
CA ASP A 109 -20.44 -10.02 27.53
C ASP A 109 -21.27 -10.85 26.54
N LEU A 110 -20.59 -11.46 25.57
CA LEU A 110 -21.27 -12.12 24.45
C LEU A 110 -22.16 -13.28 24.91
N HIS A 111 -21.78 -13.97 25.98
CA HIS A 111 -22.55 -15.06 26.58
C HIS A 111 -23.90 -14.62 27.17
N LEU A 112 -24.05 -13.34 27.55
CA LEU A 112 -25.29 -12.78 28.08
C LEU A 112 -26.26 -12.32 26.99
N LYS A 113 -25.79 -12.22 25.74
CA LYS A 113 -26.54 -11.66 24.62
C LYS A 113 -27.23 -12.76 23.82
N ARG A 114 -28.57 -12.72 23.80
CA ARG A 114 -29.39 -13.74 23.13
C ARG A 114 -29.10 -13.81 21.63
N GLU A 115 -28.82 -12.69 20.99
CA GLU A 115 -28.46 -12.56 19.57
C GLU A 115 -27.09 -13.15 19.22
N ARG A 116 -26.27 -13.46 20.23
CA ARG A 116 -24.98 -14.14 20.09
C ARG A 116 -25.09 -15.65 20.31
N ARG A 117 -26.22 -16.15 20.83
CA ARG A 117 -26.40 -17.58 21.05
C ARG A 117 -26.75 -18.29 19.74
N ALA A 118 -26.05 -19.38 19.48
CA ALA A 118 -26.26 -20.20 18.30
C ALA A 118 -26.07 -21.69 18.60
N GLN A 119 -26.45 -22.51 17.63
CA GLN A 119 -26.31 -23.96 17.67
C GLN A 119 -25.71 -24.46 16.36
N TRP A 120 -24.75 -25.36 16.48
CA TRP A 120 -24.08 -26.03 15.36
C TRP A 120 -23.85 -27.50 15.70
N ASN A 121 -23.09 -28.24 14.88
CA ASN A 121 -22.91 -29.67 15.08
C ASN A 121 -21.44 -30.08 15.20
N ALA A 122 -21.22 -31.18 15.92
CA ALA A 122 -20.06 -32.04 15.74
C ALA A 122 -20.52 -33.41 15.28
N ILE A 123 -19.76 -34.04 14.38
CA ILE A 123 -20.00 -35.42 13.94
C ILE A 123 -18.76 -36.28 14.14
N LEU A 124 -18.97 -37.57 14.43
CA LEU A 124 -17.90 -38.56 14.49
C LEU A 124 -17.73 -39.18 13.11
N VAL A 125 -16.61 -38.89 12.45
CA VAL A 125 -16.27 -39.43 11.13
C VAL A 125 -14.80 -39.81 11.08
N ASP A 126 -14.47 -40.93 10.46
CA ASP A 126 -13.11 -41.49 10.39
C ASP A 126 -12.43 -41.65 11.76
N GLY A 127 -13.23 -41.94 12.80
CA GLY A 127 -12.77 -42.11 14.18
C GLY A 127 -12.54 -40.81 14.97
N GLU A 128 -12.76 -39.64 14.37
CA GLU A 128 -12.53 -38.34 15.01
C GLU A 128 -13.79 -37.45 15.01
N TRP A 129 -13.93 -36.63 16.05
CA TRP A 129 -14.97 -35.60 16.10
C TRP A 129 -14.57 -34.41 15.22
N ARG A 130 -15.48 -33.97 14.35
CA ARG A 130 -15.28 -32.86 13.42
C ARG A 130 -16.45 -31.87 13.51
N LEU A 131 -16.13 -30.58 13.42
CA LEU A 131 -17.10 -29.47 13.56
C LEU A 131 -17.73 -29.10 12.21
N LEU A 132 -19.00 -28.71 12.22
CA LEU A 132 -19.66 -28.12 11.05
C LEU A 132 -20.79 -27.17 11.45
N ASP A 133 -21.07 -26.17 10.61
CA ASP A 133 -22.23 -25.29 10.75
C ASP A 133 -22.98 -25.17 9.42
N VAL A 134 -24.12 -25.86 9.35
CA VAL A 134 -24.95 -25.86 8.14
C VAL A 134 -25.62 -24.50 7.90
N LEU A 135 -25.97 -23.75 8.95
CA LEU A 135 -26.61 -22.44 8.77
C LEU A 135 -25.64 -21.45 8.11
N TRP A 136 -24.42 -21.35 8.63
CA TRP A 136 -23.38 -20.46 8.09
C TRP A 136 -22.88 -20.95 6.73
N ALA A 137 -22.91 -22.26 6.48
CA ALA A 137 -22.65 -22.82 5.16
C ALA A 137 -23.71 -22.51 4.11
N SER A 138 -24.97 -22.28 4.52
CA SER A 138 -26.10 -22.09 3.60
C SER A 138 -26.37 -20.61 3.28
N CYS A 139 -25.87 -19.69 4.10
CA CYS A 139 -26.20 -18.28 3.99
C CYS A 139 -25.06 -17.38 4.44
N ALA A 140 -24.65 -16.47 3.56
CA ALA A 140 -23.83 -15.33 3.93
C ALA A 140 -24.76 -14.17 4.32
N LEU A 141 -24.68 -13.75 5.58
CA LEU A 141 -25.23 -12.46 5.97
C LEU A 141 -24.28 -11.37 5.48
N VAL A 142 -24.72 -10.58 4.48
CA VAL A 142 -24.01 -9.36 4.10
C VAL A 142 -24.00 -8.44 5.32
N ARG A 143 -22.80 -8.12 5.80
CA ARG A 143 -22.59 -7.40 7.06
C ARG A 143 -23.29 -6.04 7.01
N ARG A 144 -24.04 -5.74 8.07
CA ARG A 144 -24.62 -4.42 8.36
C ARG A 144 -23.50 -3.34 8.33
N ARG A 145 -23.69 -2.23 7.59
CA ARG A 145 -22.93 -0.99 7.86
C ARG A 145 -23.39 -0.49 9.21
N VAL A 146 -22.48 -0.42 10.19
CA VAL A 146 -22.82 -0.10 11.58
C VAL A 146 -22.98 1.41 11.68
N ALA A 147 -24.16 1.87 12.10
CA ALA A 147 -24.40 3.28 12.42
C ALA A 147 -23.33 3.81 13.39
N GLY A 148 -22.89 5.05 13.20
CA GLY A 148 -21.87 5.69 14.05
C GLY A 148 -20.42 5.55 13.56
N TRP A 149 -20.16 4.97 12.37
CA TRP A 149 -18.83 4.95 11.75
C TRP A 149 -18.81 5.81 10.48
N ALA A 150 -17.74 6.57 10.29
CA ALA A 150 -17.50 7.44 9.16
C ALA A 150 -16.31 6.89 8.36
N LEU A 151 -16.49 6.58 7.08
CA LEU A 151 -15.38 6.16 6.21
C LEU A 151 -14.46 7.37 5.98
N ILE A 152 -13.21 7.25 6.40
CA ILE A 152 -12.23 8.34 6.30
C ILE A 152 -11.13 8.04 5.28
N ASP A 153 -10.78 6.75 5.08
CA ASP A 153 -9.76 6.32 4.13
C ASP A 153 -10.10 4.94 3.51
N VAL A 154 -9.73 4.72 2.25
CA VAL A 154 -10.05 3.52 1.48
C VAL A 154 -9.03 3.29 0.36
N ASP A 155 -8.74 2.02 0.10
CA ASP A 155 -7.89 1.62 -1.02
C ASP A 155 -8.60 1.77 -2.38
N GLY A 156 -8.09 2.66 -3.23
CA GLY A 156 -8.59 2.96 -4.58
C GLY A 156 -9.74 3.99 -4.66
N GLU A 157 -10.32 4.15 -5.86
CA GLU A 157 -11.43 5.09 -6.05
C GLU A 157 -12.69 4.66 -5.28
N ARG A 158 -13.25 5.61 -4.51
CA ARG A 158 -14.55 5.48 -3.87
C ARG A 158 -15.62 5.43 -4.96
N LEU A 159 -16.32 4.31 -5.11
CA LEU A 159 -17.37 4.21 -6.11
C LEU A 159 -18.47 5.25 -5.81
N ALA A 160 -18.75 6.12 -6.78
CA ALA A 160 -19.84 7.09 -6.71
C ALA A 160 -21.18 6.34 -6.55
N GLY A 161 -21.68 6.27 -5.32
CA GLY A 161 -22.84 5.44 -4.97
C GLY A 161 -22.71 4.70 -3.63
N GLU A 162 -21.53 4.71 -2.99
CA GLU A 162 -21.36 4.27 -1.60
C GLU A 162 -21.99 5.23 -0.58
N GLN A 163 -23.25 5.64 -0.81
CA GLN A 163 -24.04 6.30 0.20
C GLN A 163 -24.23 5.35 1.40
N GLU A 164 -24.35 5.95 2.58
CA GLU A 164 -24.77 5.28 3.80
C GLU A 164 -26.21 4.80 3.61
N ASP A 165 -26.39 3.63 3.00
CA ASP A 165 -27.70 2.99 2.95
C ASP A 165 -27.91 2.17 4.21
N ASP A 166 -28.93 2.56 4.98
CA ASP A 166 -29.36 1.94 6.23
C ASP A 166 -30.32 0.76 5.96
N SER A 167 -30.38 0.29 4.71
CA SER A 167 -31.20 -0.84 4.30
C SER A 167 -30.74 -2.15 4.98
N PRO A 168 -31.68 -3.04 5.34
CA PRO A 168 -31.34 -4.31 5.97
C PRO A 168 -30.45 -5.13 5.03
N GLY A 169 -29.28 -5.57 5.55
CA GLY A 169 -28.33 -6.39 4.80
C GLY A 169 -29.02 -7.60 4.17
N GLU A 170 -28.82 -7.76 2.86
CA GLU A 170 -29.44 -8.83 2.09
C GLU A 170 -28.84 -10.19 2.51
N LYS A 171 -29.69 -11.16 2.83
CA LYS A 171 -29.25 -12.56 2.97
C LYS A 171 -28.94 -13.07 1.58
N ARG A 172 -27.65 -13.30 1.29
CA ARG A 172 -27.27 -13.98 0.05
C ARG A 172 -27.12 -15.46 0.34
N TYR A 173 -27.90 -16.23 -0.39
CA TYR A 173 -27.71 -17.67 -0.44
C TYR A 173 -26.38 -17.96 -1.14
N HIS A 174 -25.49 -18.67 -0.44
CA HIS A 174 -24.17 -19.06 -0.93
C HIS A 174 -23.80 -20.37 -0.23
N ASN A 175 -23.28 -21.34 -0.98
CA ASN A 175 -22.76 -22.57 -0.40
C ASN A 175 -21.30 -22.36 0.04
N ASN A 176 -21.06 -22.27 1.34
CA ASN A 176 -19.73 -22.06 1.91
C ASN A 176 -19.17 -23.37 2.51
N GLU A 177 -18.26 -24.00 1.77
CA GLU A 177 -17.58 -25.24 2.16
C GLU A 177 -16.67 -25.10 3.38
N PHE A 178 -16.26 -23.87 3.75
CA PHE A 178 -15.41 -23.62 4.92
C PHE A 178 -15.99 -24.23 6.20
N PHE A 179 -17.32 -24.23 6.34
CA PHE A 179 -18.04 -24.74 7.51
C PHE A 179 -18.31 -26.25 7.49
N PHE A 180 -17.71 -27.02 6.58
CA PHE A 180 -17.77 -28.48 6.57
C PHE A 180 -16.48 -29.10 7.11
N LEU A 181 -16.55 -29.78 8.26
CA LEU A 181 -15.41 -30.41 8.94
C LEU A 181 -14.26 -29.43 9.21
N THR A 182 -14.58 -28.17 9.49
CA THR A 182 -13.62 -27.09 9.75
C THR A 182 -12.67 -27.48 10.88
N ASP A 183 -11.40 -27.14 10.72
CA ASP A 183 -10.41 -27.40 11.76
C ASP A 183 -10.73 -26.58 13.03
N PRO A 184 -10.57 -27.15 14.24
CA PRO A 184 -10.96 -26.51 15.50
C PRO A 184 -10.35 -25.12 15.74
N ASP A 185 -9.08 -24.93 15.36
CA ASP A 185 -8.34 -23.67 15.51
C ASP A 185 -8.84 -22.55 14.58
N GLN A 186 -9.47 -22.92 13.47
CA GLN A 186 -10.13 -21.99 12.56
C GLN A 186 -11.57 -21.72 13.01
N PHE A 187 -12.31 -22.77 13.40
CA PHE A 187 -13.71 -22.68 13.80
C PHE A 187 -13.91 -21.80 15.05
N VAL A 188 -12.97 -21.88 16.01
CA VAL A 188 -13.00 -21.08 17.25
C VAL A 188 -12.87 -19.57 17.02
N CYS A 189 -12.46 -19.13 15.83
CA CYS A 189 -12.38 -17.70 15.51
C CYS A 189 -13.75 -17.02 15.53
N THR A 190 -14.81 -17.78 15.24
CA THR A 190 -16.19 -17.28 15.16
C THR A 190 -17.17 -18.01 16.06
N HIS A 191 -16.86 -19.23 16.52
CA HIS A 191 -17.75 -20.08 17.33
C HIS A 191 -17.09 -20.52 18.64
N LEU A 192 -17.69 -20.16 19.77
CA LEU A 192 -17.24 -20.59 21.10
C LEU A 192 -18.32 -21.48 21.74
N PRO A 193 -18.12 -22.80 21.85
CA PRO A 193 -18.98 -23.71 22.60
C PRO A 193 -19.16 -23.29 24.07
N ASP A 194 -20.34 -23.55 24.63
CA ASP A 194 -20.60 -23.41 26.08
C ASP A 194 -19.82 -24.45 26.90
N ASP A 195 -19.63 -25.64 26.33
CA ASP A 195 -18.84 -26.74 26.90
C ASP A 195 -17.47 -26.77 26.20
N SER A 196 -16.40 -26.57 26.98
CA SER A 196 -15.04 -26.43 26.49
C SER A 196 -14.51 -27.66 25.77
N ASP A 197 -15.03 -28.86 26.06
CA ASP A 197 -14.57 -30.10 25.43
C ASP A 197 -14.90 -30.10 23.93
N TRP A 198 -16.01 -29.46 23.55
CA TRP A 198 -16.45 -29.33 22.16
C TRP A 198 -15.69 -28.26 21.38
N GLN A 199 -14.71 -27.58 21.99
CA GLN A 199 -13.76 -26.77 21.23
C GLN A 199 -12.78 -27.65 20.45
N LEU A 200 -12.54 -28.89 20.90
CA LEU A 200 -11.58 -29.82 20.28
C LEU A 200 -10.16 -29.22 20.16
N LEU A 201 -9.83 -28.26 21.03
CA LEU A 201 -8.53 -27.62 21.10
C LEU A 201 -7.69 -28.23 22.22
N PRO A 202 -6.37 -28.35 22.06
CA PRO A 202 -5.46 -28.74 23.15
C PRO A 202 -5.54 -27.78 24.35
N GLN A 203 -5.80 -26.50 24.08
CA GLN A 203 -6.02 -25.47 25.09
C GLN A 203 -7.31 -24.70 24.77
N PRO A 204 -8.43 -25.05 25.43
CA PRO A 204 -9.69 -24.35 25.24
C PRO A 204 -9.62 -22.88 25.65
N LEU A 205 -10.29 -22.03 24.88
CA LEU A 205 -10.48 -20.62 25.15
C LEU A 205 -11.64 -20.39 26.12
N PHE A 206 -11.50 -19.40 26.99
CA PHE A 206 -12.60 -18.88 27.80
C PHE A 206 -13.26 -17.68 27.11
N VAL A 207 -14.49 -17.33 27.52
CA VAL A 207 -15.28 -16.29 26.85
C VAL A 207 -14.58 -14.94 26.78
N GLN A 208 -13.84 -14.54 27.83
CA GLN A 208 -13.11 -13.27 27.86
C GLN A 208 -11.95 -13.26 26.85
N GLN A 209 -11.30 -14.41 26.63
CA GLN A 209 -10.26 -14.54 25.61
C GLN A 209 -10.89 -14.44 24.23
N PHE A 210 -11.95 -15.21 23.97
CA PHE A 210 -12.70 -15.19 22.71
C PHE A 210 -13.19 -13.79 22.33
N GLU A 211 -13.68 -13.01 23.30
CA GLU A 211 -14.12 -11.62 23.10
C GLU A 211 -13.00 -10.69 22.62
N THR A 212 -11.77 -10.90 23.10
CA THR A 212 -10.60 -10.11 22.69
C THR A 212 -9.83 -10.69 21.52
N PHE A 213 -10.11 -11.94 21.16
CA PHE A 213 -9.44 -12.67 20.10
C PHE A 213 -9.67 -11.97 18.77
N PHE A 214 -8.63 -11.95 17.92
CA PHE A 214 -8.69 -11.37 16.58
C PHE A 214 -9.95 -11.80 15.83
N TYR A 215 -10.52 -10.90 15.06
CA TYR A 215 -11.72 -11.18 14.28
C TYR A 215 -11.31 -11.45 12.83
N ILE A 216 -11.07 -12.72 12.56
CA ILE A 216 -10.74 -13.27 11.25
C ILE A 216 -11.95 -14.05 10.72
N ARG A 217 -12.14 -14.02 9.39
CA ARG A 217 -13.22 -14.68 8.66
C ARG A 217 -12.67 -15.77 7.73
N GLU A 218 -13.57 -16.60 7.22
CA GLU A 218 -13.32 -17.69 6.28
C GLU A 218 -12.34 -17.33 5.16
N ARG A 219 -12.46 -16.10 4.60
CA ARG A 219 -11.60 -15.63 3.51
C ARG A 219 -10.11 -15.61 3.87
N PHE A 220 -9.75 -15.39 5.13
CA PHE A 220 -8.36 -15.46 5.57
C PHE A 220 -7.77 -16.86 5.36
N PHE A 221 -8.55 -17.90 5.71
CA PHE A 221 -8.14 -19.29 5.60
C PHE A 221 -8.20 -19.77 4.15
N ASP A 222 -9.22 -19.35 3.39
CA ASP A 222 -9.34 -19.68 1.95
C ASP A 222 -8.14 -19.18 1.13
N LEU A 223 -7.59 -18.02 1.50
CA LEU A 223 -6.40 -17.44 0.90
C LEU A 223 -5.10 -18.05 1.46
N GLY A 224 -5.18 -18.92 2.47
CA GLY A 224 -4.03 -19.54 3.13
C GLY A 224 -3.15 -18.55 3.89
N LEU A 225 -3.72 -17.43 4.36
CA LEU A 225 -2.97 -16.42 5.10
C LEU A 225 -2.50 -16.95 6.45
N THR A 226 -1.38 -16.42 6.93
CA THR A 226 -0.77 -16.87 8.18
C THR A 226 -0.43 -15.70 9.09
N MET A 227 -0.38 -15.97 10.38
CA MET A 227 0.12 -15.00 11.35
C MET A 227 1.66 -15.03 11.34
N VAL A 228 2.29 -13.88 11.12
CA VAL A 228 3.74 -13.68 11.12
C VAL A 228 4.20 -12.96 12.39
N ASN A 229 5.51 -12.81 12.56
CA ASN A 229 6.03 -12.03 13.68
C ASN A 229 5.50 -10.58 13.61
N GLY A 230 4.93 -10.10 14.71
CA GLY A 230 4.27 -8.79 14.81
C GLY A 230 2.83 -8.75 14.31
N SER A 231 2.23 -9.87 13.89
CA SER A 231 0.79 -9.91 13.58
C SER A 231 -0.07 -9.71 14.83
N GLN A 232 -1.13 -8.92 14.69
CA GLN A 232 -2.01 -8.56 15.79
C GLN A 232 -3.00 -9.70 16.10
N ARG A 233 -2.97 -10.22 17.34
CA ARG A 233 -3.86 -11.32 17.77
C ARG A 233 -5.09 -10.85 18.57
N ARG A 234 -5.23 -9.55 18.79
CA ARG A 234 -6.38 -8.97 19.49
C ARG A 234 -7.22 -8.18 18.50
N CYS A 235 -8.54 -8.25 18.65
CA CYS A 235 -9.45 -7.50 17.78
C CYS A 235 -9.57 -6.02 18.17
N VAL A 236 -9.16 -5.65 19.39
CA VAL A 236 -9.06 -4.27 19.87
C VAL A 236 -7.59 -3.95 20.13
N LEU A 237 -7.07 -2.98 19.39
CA LEU A 237 -5.70 -2.50 19.43
C LEU A 237 -5.67 -1.14 20.12
N LYS A 238 -4.62 -0.86 20.88
CA LYS A 238 -4.43 0.42 21.56
C LYS A 238 -3.11 1.03 21.13
N THR A 239 -3.10 2.33 20.88
CA THR A 239 -1.90 3.09 20.53
C THR A 239 -1.86 4.41 21.28
N THR A 240 -0.66 4.79 21.71
CA THR A 240 -0.32 6.09 22.29
C THR A 240 0.60 6.92 21.41
N ASP A 241 1.11 6.33 20.34
CA ASP A 241 2.00 6.92 19.33
C ASP A 241 1.28 7.20 18.00
N ALA A 242 -0.05 7.10 18.00
CA ALA A 242 -0.92 7.26 16.83
C ALA A 242 -0.61 6.34 15.65
N GLU A 243 0.08 5.22 15.86
CA GLU A 243 0.41 4.27 14.81
C GLU A 243 0.10 2.82 15.21
N VAL A 244 -0.46 2.05 14.27
CA VAL A 244 -0.66 0.61 14.42
C VAL A 244 -0.35 -0.11 13.12
N THR A 245 0.51 -1.13 13.19
CA THR A 245 0.77 -2.03 12.06
C THR A 245 0.02 -3.35 12.20
N ILE A 246 -0.68 -3.74 11.13
CA ILE A 246 -1.41 -4.99 10.96
C ILE A 246 -0.79 -5.71 9.77
N LYS A 247 -0.33 -6.95 9.94
CA LYS A 247 0.33 -7.71 8.87
C LYS A 247 0.05 -9.20 8.91
N PHE A 248 0.08 -9.84 7.76
CA PHE A 248 -0.16 -11.27 7.57
C PHE A 248 0.78 -11.84 6.51
N GLY A 249 1.18 -13.11 6.69
CA GLY A 249 1.95 -13.85 5.70
C GLY A 249 1.05 -14.33 4.56
N ILE A 250 1.55 -14.22 3.34
CA ILE A 250 0.92 -14.69 2.11
C ILE A 250 1.63 -15.98 1.68
N PRO A 251 0.89 -17.06 1.37
CA PRO A 251 1.51 -18.28 0.89
C PRO A 251 2.05 -18.08 -0.54
N ALA A 252 3.20 -18.70 -0.83
CA ALA A 252 3.84 -18.61 -2.16
C ALA A 252 2.92 -19.10 -3.30
N SER A 253 1.96 -19.97 -3.01
CA SER A 253 0.95 -20.45 -3.97
C SER A 253 -0.07 -19.39 -4.39
N LEU A 254 -0.26 -18.33 -3.59
CA LEU A 254 -1.15 -17.23 -3.94
C LEU A 254 -0.41 -16.20 -4.81
N GLY A 255 0.82 -15.82 -4.43
CA GLY A 255 1.72 -14.98 -5.22
C GLY A 255 1.05 -13.70 -5.74
N SER A 256 1.29 -13.36 -7.01
CA SER A 256 0.72 -12.17 -7.67
C SER A 256 -0.80 -12.21 -7.89
N ARG A 257 -1.46 -13.34 -7.56
CA ARG A 257 -2.92 -13.48 -7.64
C ARG A 257 -3.62 -12.95 -6.40
N ALA A 258 -2.86 -12.63 -5.35
CA ALA A 258 -3.39 -12.01 -4.15
C ALA A 258 -3.80 -10.56 -4.47
N GLN A 259 -5.04 -10.22 -4.17
CA GLN A 259 -5.47 -8.83 -4.15
C GLN A 259 -6.12 -8.53 -2.81
N PHE A 260 -5.72 -7.42 -2.21
CA PHE A 260 -6.31 -6.92 -0.98
C PHE A 260 -6.83 -5.51 -1.18
N ARG A 261 -7.77 -5.12 -0.31
CA ARG A 261 -8.22 -3.74 -0.13
C ARG A 261 -8.48 -3.48 1.34
N TYR A 262 -8.43 -2.23 1.74
CA TYR A 262 -8.78 -1.84 3.10
C TYR A 262 -9.84 -0.75 3.14
N MET A 263 -10.49 -0.63 4.28
CA MET A 263 -11.32 0.51 4.65
C MET A 263 -11.00 0.91 6.08
N LEU A 264 -10.72 2.21 6.29
CA LEU A 264 -10.53 2.80 7.61
C LEU A 264 -11.71 3.72 7.92
N PHE A 265 -12.33 3.46 9.06
CA PHE A 265 -13.43 4.25 9.59
C PHE A 265 -13.02 4.92 10.90
N ARG A 266 -13.53 6.13 11.14
CA ARG A 266 -13.51 6.80 12.45
C ARG A 266 -14.90 6.75 13.06
N GLN A 267 -15.00 6.65 14.38
CA GLN A 267 -16.28 6.87 15.05
C GLN A 267 -16.80 8.28 14.75
N LYS A 268 -18.08 8.39 14.38
CA LYS A 268 -18.74 9.68 14.10
C LYS A 268 -18.76 10.53 15.37
N THR A 269 -18.56 11.83 15.18
CA THR A 269 -18.81 12.81 16.23
C THR A 269 -20.32 13.05 16.38
N ALA A 270 -20.76 13.55 17.54
CA ALA A 270 -22.17 13.89 17.77
C ALA A 270 -22.73 14.89 16.72
N GLU A 271 -21.88 15.78 16.20
CA GLU A 271 -22.26 16.72 15.14
C GLU A 271 -22.47 16.02 13.79
N GLU A 272 -21.63 15.05 13.43
CA GLU A 272 -21.76 14.26 12.19
C GLU A 272 -22.98 13.33 12.24
N GLU A 273 -23.31 12.79 13.42
CA GLU A 273 -24.57 12.07 13.62
C GLU A 273 -25.79 12.97 13.44
N SER A 274 -25.68 14.27 13.75
CA SER A 274 -26.73 15.26 13.52
C SER A 274 -26.83 15.79 12.08
N GLY A 275 -26.02 15.26 11.15
CA GLY A 275 -26.07 15.56 9.72
C GLY A 275 -24.96 16.47 9.19
N LYS A 276 -23.94 16.80 10.01
CA LYS A 276 -22.73 17.48 9.51
C LYS A 276 -21.95 16.56 8.58
N ALA A 277 -21.43 17.12 7.49
CA ALA A 277 -20.61 16.37 6.55
C ALA A 277 -19.34 15.83 7.25
N VAL A 278 -19.05 14.55 7.03
CA VAL A 278 -17.84 13.90 7.53
C VAL A 278 -16.61 14.55 6.90
N LYS A 279 -15.68 14.99 7.73
CA LYS A 279 -14.37 15.46 7.26
C LYS A 279 -13.59 14.25 6.73
N GLN A 280 -13.32 14.22 5.42
CA GLN A 280 -12.48 13.19 4.83
C GLN A 280 -11.01 13.45 5.16
N THR A 281 -10.30 12.37 5.45
CA THR A 281 -8.86 12.37 5.72
C THR A 281 -8.24 11.22 4.94
N LYS A 282 -7.92 11.47 3.68
CA LYS A 282 -7.15 10.54 2.85
C LYS A 282 -5.69 10.49 3.31
N GLY A 283 -5.00 9.39 3.01
CA GLY A 283 -3.58 9.21 3.35
C GLY A 283 -3.34 8.93 4.83
N CYS A 284 -4.16 8.06 5.44
CA CYS A 284 -3.99 7.59 6.82
C CYS A 284 -3.44 6.16 6.88
N VAL A 285 -3.43 5.41 5.77
CA VAL A 285 -2.98 4.02 5.75
C VAL A 285 -1.90 3.81 4.72
N ILE A 286 -0.76 3.28 5.17
CA ILE A 286 0.33 2.82 4.33
C ILE A 286 0.11 1.32 4.11
N GLY A 287 -0.42 0.96 2.94
CA GLY A 287 -0.54 -0.42 2.49
C GLY A 287 0.72 -0.87 1.78
N GLN A 288 1.21 -2.06 2.09
CA GLN A 288 2.30 -2.71 1.38
C GLN A 288 1.92 -4.16 1.07
N LEU A 289 2.11 -4.55 -0.19
CA LEU A 289 1.93 -5.91 -0.66
C LEU A 289 3.25 -6.43 -1.24
N THR A 290 3.74 -7.54 -0.69
CA THR A 290 4.91 -8.27 -1.18
C THR A 290 4.51 -9.69 -1.58
N ALA A 291 5.41 -10.44 -2.22
CA ALA A 291 5.15 -11.82 -2.60
C ALA A 291 4.81 -12.76 -1.42
N SER A 292 5.21 -12.41 -0.19
CA SER A 292 5.06 -13.27 1.00
C SER A 292 4.32 -12.62 2.16
N MET A 293 3.89 -11.36 2.04
CA MET A 293 3.34 -10.60 3.17
C MET A 293 2.49 -9.42 2.69
N VAL A 294 1.37 -9.18 3.39
CA VAL A 294 0.59 -7.93 3.29
C VAL A 294 0.65 -7.22 4.64
N SER A 295 0.95 -5.92 4.62
CA SER A 295 0.97 -5.06 5.82
C SER A 295 0.23 -3.75 5.59
N TYR A 296 -0.42 -3.28 6.65
CA TYR A 296 -1.05 -1.98 6.72
C TYR A 296 -0.56 -1.27 7.97
N THR A 297 0.05 -0.10 7.80
CA THR A 297 0.39 0.80 8.90
C THR A 297 -0.62 1.93 8.91
N CYS A 298 -1.50 1.94 9.91
CA CYS A 298 -2.51 2.96 10.11
C CYS A 298 -1.93 4.08 10.97
N HIS A 299 -2.03 5.31 10.49
CA HIS A 299 -1.66 6.54 11.18
C HIS A 299 -2.90 7.35 11.55
N MET A 300 -3.02 7.74 12.81
CA MET A 300 -4.23 8.32 13.39
C MET A 300 -4.01 9.81 13.69
N ALA A 301 -4.47 10.68 12.79
CA ALA A 301 -4.35 12.14 12.95
C ALA A 301 -5.22 12.72 14.08
N GLU A 302 -6.21 11.98 14.57
CA GLU A 302 -7.11 12.43 15.64
C GLU A 302 -7.23 11.36 16.75
N VAL A 303 -7.36 11.78 18.00
CA VAL A 303 -7.69 10.88 19.13
C VAL A 303 -9.09 10.31 18.91
N GLY A 304 -9.26 9.01 19.16
CA GLY A 304 -10.58 8.38 19.04
C GLY A 304 -10.53 6.88 18.75
N ARG A 305 -11.70 6.35 18.37
CA ARG A 305 -11.85 4.94 17.97
C ARG A 305 -11.96 4.85 16.47
N TYR A 306 -11.21 3.91 15.92
CA TYR A 306 -11.16 3.60 14.51
C TYR A 306 -11.54 2.14 14.27
N ARG A 307 -12.12 1.85 13.12
CA ARG A 307 -12.34 0.49 12.65
C ARG A 307 -11.59 0.29 11.36
N PHE A 308 -10.80 -0.77 11.30
CA PHE A 308 -10.01 -1.13 10.13
C PHE A 308 -10.48 -2.49 9.61
N ASP A 309 -10.97 -2.51 8.38
CA ASP A 309 -11.43 -3.71 7.70
C ASP A 309 -10.49 -4.03 6.54
N VAL A 310 -10.04 -5.29 6.47
CA VAL A 310 -9.23 -5.80 5.36
C VAL A 310 -10.07 -6.78 4.56
N PHE A 311 -10.11 -6.58 3.25
CA PHE A 311 -10.75 -7.44 2.28
C PHE A 311 -9.70 -8.10 1.39
N GLY A 312 -9.96 -9.31 0.94
CA GLY A 312 -9.01 -10.06 0.13
C GLY A 312 -9.69 -11.00 -0.85
N ARG A 313 -8.99 -11.29 -1.95
CA ARG A 313 -9.40 -12.29 -2.93
C ARG A 313 -8.20 -12.92 -3.63
N ASP A 314 -8.49 -14.06 -4.26
CA ASP A 314 -7.60 -14.73 -5.21
C ASP A 314 -8.20 -14.44 -6.58
N LEU A 315 -7.47 -13.74 -7.44
CA LEU A 315 -7.96 -13.25 -8.73
C LEU A 315 -8.47 -14.38 -9.65
N ASP A 316 -8.00 -15.62 -9.48
CA ASP A 316 -8.43 -16.75 -10.30
C ASP A 316 -9.66 -17.48 -9.74
N ARG A 317 -9.83 -17.46 -8.41
CA ARG A 317 -10.82 -18.29 -7.71
C ARG A 317 -12.05 -17.50 -7.27
N HIS A 318 -11.93 -16.20 -7.09
CA HIS A 318 -12.92 -15.37 -6.43
C HIS A 318 -13.30 -14.16 -7.29
N ASN A 319 -14.60 -13.98 -7.50
CA ASN A 319 -15.13 -12.85 -8.27
C ASN A 319 -15.20 -11.55 -7.45
N GLU A 320 -15.44 -11.67 -6.14
CA GLU A 320 -15.66 -10.54 -5.24
C GLU A 320 -14.56 -10.50 -4.15
N LEU A 321 -14.38 -9.32 -3.56
CA LEU A 321 -13.56 -9.12 -2.38
C LEU A 321 -14.41 -9.43 -1.13
N ASP A 322 -13.94 -10.34 -0.29
CA ASP A 322 -14.60 -10.64 0.98
C ASP A 322 -13.76 -10.21 2.17
N LEU A 323 -14.44 -9.97 3.29
CA LEU A 323 -13.81 -9.58 4.54
C LEU A 323 -12.87 -10.69 5.00
N VAL A 324 -11.58 -10.35 5.16
CA VAL A 324 -10.53 -11.19 5.73
C VAL A 324 -10.50 -11.02 7.24
N CYS A 325 -10.46 -9.78 7.72
CA CYS A 325 -10.43 -9.47 9.14
C CYS A 325 -10.91 -8.05 9.44
N SER A 326 -11.26 -7.80 10.71
CA SER A 326 -11.51 -6.46 11.22
C SER A 326 -10.84 -6.21 12.56
N TYR A 327 -10.38 -4.98 12.76
CA TYR A 327 -9.85 -4.48 14.02
C TYR A 327 -10.60 -3.22 14.45
N VAL A 328 -10.63 -2.98 15.75
CA VAL A 328 -10.90 -1.66 16.34
C VAL A 328 -9.59 -1.13 16.90
N ILE A 329 -9.25 0.11 16.59
CA ILE A 329 -8.05 0.77 17.09
C ILE A 329 -8.50 1.91 18.00
N GLU A 330 -8.01 1.91 19.24
CA GLU A 330 -8.22 2.96 20.23
C GLU A 330 -6.94 3.80 20.28
N CYS A 331 -7.03 5.03 19.77
CA CYS A 331 -5.95 6.00 19.76
C CYS A 331 -6.19 6.99 20.89
N ASP A 332 -5.32 6.97 21.90
CA ASP A 332 -5.44 7.80 23.11
C ASP A 332 -4.65 9.12 22.98
N SER A 333 -3.67 9.18 22.08
CA SER A 333 -2.84 10.35 21.83
C SER A 333 -2.34 10.39 20.39
N THR A 334 -2.20 11.59 19.85
CA THR A 334 -1.66 11.86 18.51
C THR A 334 -0.96 13.21 18.48
N ASP A 335 0.02 13.36 17.60
CA ASP A 335 0.66 14.64 17.29
C ASP A 335 -0.09 15.43 16.21
N GLY A 336 -1.22 14.89 15.72
CA GLY A 336 -2.12 15.55 14.77
C GLY A 336 -1.60 15.58 13.33
N ARG A 337 -0.55 14.82 13.03
CA ARG A 337 0.08 14.83 11.70
C ARG A 337 -0.64 13.92 10.73
N TYR A 338 -0.54 14.30 9.46
CA TYR A 338 -0.96 13.49 8.33
C TYR A 338 0.31 13.02 7.61
N LEU A 339 0.18 11.95 6.81
CA LEU A 339 1.27 11.54 5.93
C LEU A 339 1.64 12.68 4.97
N PRO A 340 2.91 12.77 4.58
CA PRO A 340 3.38 13.82 3.67
C PRO A 340 2.75 13.75 2.27
N ASP A 341 2.15 12.61 1.90
CA ASP A 341 1.43 12.42 0.65
C ASP A 341 0.45 11.23 0.70
N ASP A 342 -0.32 11.04 -0.38
CA ASP A 342 -1.23 9.90 -0.61
C ASP A 342 -1.14 9.44 -2.08
N PRO A 343 -0.05 8.73 -2.47
CA PRO A 343 0.17 8.34 -3.86
C PRO A 343 -0.86 7.30 -4.34
N GLU A 344 -1.35 7.45 -5.57
CA GLU A 344 -2.43 6.62 -6.13
C GLU A 344 -2.07 5.12 -6.21
N ILE A 345 -0.82 4.80 -6.52
CA ILE A 345 -0.34 3.40 -6.57
C ILE A 345 0.09 2.86 -5.19
N GLY A 346 -0.07 3.67 -4.14
CA GLY A 346 0.31 3.34 -2.78
C GLY A 346 1.82 3.47 -2.51
N TRP A 347 2.27 2.78 -1.46
CA TRP A 347 3.62 2.90 -0.91
C TRP A 347 4.43 1.61 -1.02
N GLY A 348 5.73 1.78 -1.20
CA GLY A 348 6.75 0.74 -1.33
C GLY A 348 6.95 0.24 -2.77
N PRO A 349 7.82 -0.76 -2.93
CA PRO A 349 7.94 -1.52 -4.18
C PRO A 349 6.65 -2.30 -4.43
N GLY A 350 6.10 -2.17 -5.64
CA GLY A 350 4.85 -2.81 -6.04
C GLY A 350 4.85 -3.27 -7.49
N THR A 351 3.66 -3.63 -7.99
CA THR A 351 3.46 -4.17 -9.35
C THR A 351 3.96 -3.20 -10.42
N GLU A 352 3.76 -1.90 -10.23
CA GLU A 352 4.16 -0.84 -11.15
C GLU A 352 5.69 -0.76 -11.29
N LEU A 353 6.42 -1.02 -10.21
CA LEU A 353 7.89 -1.12 -10.24
C LEU A 353 8.33 -2.35 -11.04
N ASP A 354 7.72 -3.50 -10.77
CA ASP A 354 8.02 -4.76 -11.47
C ASP A 354 7.74 -4.63 -12.99
N ASP A 355 6.60 -4.05 -13.36
CA ASP A 355 6.19 -3.81 -14.75
C ASP A 355 7.13 -2.84 -15.48
N SER A 356 7.74 -1.91 -14.75
CA SER A 356 8.76 -1.01 -15.28
C SER A 356 10.09 -1.73 -15.59
N GLY A 357 10.30 -2.91 -15.00
CA GLY A 357 11.52 -3.71 -15.13
C GLY A 357 12.64 -3.28 -14.17
N LEU A 358 12.26 -2.68 -13.04
CA LEU A 358 13.13 -2.32 -11.94
C LEU A 358 12.91 -3.27 -10.77
N VAL A 359 13.98 -3.52 -10.01
CA VAL A 359 13.94 -4.38 -8.82
C VAL A 359 14.55 -3.61 -7.65
N PRO A 360 13.90 -3.54 -6.48
CA PRO A 360 14.48 -2.90 -5.30
C PRO A 360 15.80 -3.61 -4.93
N ASN A 361 16.84 -2.85 -4.60
CA ASN A 361 18.16 -3.39 -4.26
C ASN A 361 18.67 -2.95 -2.87
N SER A 362 18.17 -1.85 -2.31
CA SER A 362 18.54 -1.40 -0.95
C SER A 362 17.39 -1.42 0.05
N HIS A 363 16.20 -1.01 -0.36
CA HIS A 363 15.02 -0.89 0.51
C HIS A 363 13.88 -1.67 -0.12
N PHE A 364 13.26 -2.55 0.67
CA PHE A 364 12.21 -3.47 0.22
C PHE A 364 10.86 -3.16 0.88
N GLU A 365 10.83 -2.25 1.85
CA GLU A 365 9.66 -1.86 2.61
C GLU A 365 9.17 -0.46 2.22
N ALA A 366 7.87 -0.22 2.41
CA ALA A 366 7.24 1.07 2.12
C ALA A 366 7.79 2.20 2.99
N ILE A 367 8.16 1.88 4.24
CA ILE A 367 8.69 2.83 5.21
C ILE A 367 10.20 2.64 5.33
N VAL A 368 10.96 3.70 5.09
CA VAL A 368 12.42 3.71 5.18
C VAL A 368 12.84 4.54 6.39
N TYR A 369 13.42 3.88 7.39
CA TYR A 369 13.99 4.55 8.55
C TYR A 369 15.45 4.90 8.29
N THR A 370 15.84 6.14 8.59
CA THR A 370 17.23 6.57 8.57
C THR A 370 17.56 7.37 9.82
N ASP A 371 18.75 7.12 10.36
CA ASP A 371 19.36 7.91 11.41
C ASP A 371 20.31 8.98 10.86
N GLU A 372 20.65 8.88 9.57
CA GLU A 372 21.49 9.82 8.85
C GLU A 372 20.64 10.75 7.98
N PRO A 373 21.02 12.02 7.83
CA PRO A 373 20.29 12.98 7.03
C PRO A 373 20.55 12.82 5.53
N GLU A 374 21.49 11.94 5.14
CA GLU A 374 21.70 11.52 3.76
C GLU A 374 21.35 10.04 3.60
N LEU A 375 20.40 9.74 2.72
CA LEU A 375 19.88 8.40 2.45
C LEU A 375 20.21 7.98 1.02
N THR A 376 20.73 6.76 0.84
CA THR A 376 20.95 6.18 -0.48
C THR A 376 19.94 5.07 -0.77
N ILE A 377 19.16 5.23 -1.84
CA ILE A 377 18.21 4.23 -2.34
C ILE A 377 18.75 3.63 -3.64
N ARG A 378 18.71 2.32 -3.80
CA ARG A 378 19.20 1.61 -4.99
C ARG A 378 18.15 0.70 -5.60
N PHE A 379 18.13 0.68 -6.93
CA PHE A 379 17.38 -0.27 -7.74
C PHE A 379 18.30 -0.96 -8.74
N TYR A 380 18.03 -2.23 -9.03
CA TYR A 380 18.63 -2.95 -10.15
C TYR A 380 17.70 -2.86 -11.37
N LYS A 381 18.26 -2.52 -12.52
CA LYS A 381 17.56 -2.40 -13.80
C LYS A 381 17.62 -3.73 -14.53
N ALA A 382 16.64 -4.60 -14.26
CA ALA A 382 16.53 -5.91 -14.89
C ALA A 382 16.15 -5.85 -16.38
N THR A 383 15.73 -4.68 -16.87
CA THR A 383 15.30 -4.49 -18.25
C THR A 383 16.38 -3.89 -19.16
N HIS A 384 16.46 -4.36 -20.40
CA HIS A 384 17.28 -3.72 -21.45
C HIS A 384 16.64 -2.47 -22.04
N LYS A 385 15.39 -2.16 -21.67
CA LYS A 385 14.69 -0.97 -22.15
C LYS A 385 15.39 0.31 -21.70
N LYS A 386 15.31 1.35 -22.50
CA LYS A 386 15.83 2.67 -22.16
C LYS A 386 14.76 3.40 -21.36
N LEU A 387 15.04 3.63 -20.09
CA LEU A 387 14.14 4.28 -19.15
C LEU A 387 14.53 5.75 -18.98
N VAL A 388 13.53 6.60 -18.86
CA VAL A 388 13.67 8.00 -18.46
C VAL A 388 13.05 8.13 -17.08
N PHE A 389 13.72 8.84 -16.18
CA PHE A 389 13.32 8.95 -14.78
C PHE A 389 12.86 10.36 -14.45
N TRP A 390 11.92 10.43 -13.52
CA TRP A 390 11.54 11.63 -12.79
C TRP A 390 11.40 11.28 -11.32
N GLN A 391 11.62 12.25 -10.44
CA GLN A 391 11.51 12.06 -9.00
C GLN A 391 10.88 13.28 -8.32
N CYS A 392 10.20 13.05 -7.20
CA CYS A 392 9.67 14.10 -6.35
C CYS A 392 10.00 13.79 -4.89
N LEU A 393 10.34 14.81 -4.11
CA LEU A 393 10.46 14.73 -2.66
C LEU A 393 9.45 15.71 -2.06
N LYS A 394 8.59 15.22 -1.18
CA LYS A 394 7.52 15.99 -0.54
C LYS A 394 7.64 15.93 0.97
N HIS A 395 7.20 16.99 1.64
CA HIS A 395 7.15 17.10 3.09
C HIS A 395 6.00 18.03 3.48
N LEU A 396 5.28 17.71 4.56
CA LEU A 396 4.04 18.41 4.93
C LEU A 396 4.19 19.93 5.13
N PHE A 397 5.35 20.37 5.60
CA PHE A 397 5.62 21.77 5.96
C PHE A 397 6.69 22.49 5.13
N LEU A 398 7.35 21.80 4.18
CA LEU A 398 8.40 22.41 3.36
C LEU A 398 7.88 22.61 1.95
N ASP A 399 8.25 23.74 1.34
CA ASP A 399 7.86 24.02 -0.04
C ASP A 399 8.71 23.21 -1.06
N GLU A 400 8.18 23.11 -2.27
CA GLU A 400 8.80 22.37 -3.37
C GLU A 400 10.19 22.94 -3.71
N MET A 401 10.37 24.26 -3.63
CA MET A 401 11.65 24.92 -3.92
C MET A 401 12.76 24.48 -2.97
N THR A 402 12.44 24.32 -1.68
CA THR A 402 13.36 23.84 -0.65
C THR A 402 13.76 22.39 -0.88
N LEU A 403 12.87 21.58 -1.47
CA LEU A 403 13.05 20.15 -1.69
C LEU A 403 13.62 19.81 -3.09
N MET A 404 13.50 20.70 -4.08
CA MET A 404 13.89 20.46 -5.48
C MET A 404 15.35 20.02 -5.64
N SER A 405 16.26 20.53 -4.80
CA SER A 405 17.70 20.20 -4.81
C SER A 405 18.10 19.26 -3.67
N ARG A 406 17.17 18.43 -3.17
CA ARG A 406 17.39 17.50 -2.05
C ARG A 406 17.43 16.03 -2.47
N ALA A 407 17.25 15.72 -3.74
CA ALA A 407 17.42 14.37 -4.26
C ALA A 407 18.16 14.40 -5.59
N VAL A 408 19.07 13.43 -5.77
CA VAL A 408 19.78 13.23 -7.03
C VAL A 408 19.73 11.75 -7.42
N LEU A 409 19.40 11.48 -8.67
CA LEU A 409 19.38 10.15 -9.27
C LEU A 409 20.53 10.01 -10.26
N ARG A 410 21.33 8.95 -10.11
CA ARG A 410 22.40 8.56 -11.04
C ARG A 410 22.21 7.14 -11.54
N MET A 411 22.68 6.88 -12.75
CA MET A 411 22.70 5.55 -13.35
C MET A 411 24.14 5.07 -13.52
N CYS A 412 24.49 3.98 -12.86
CA CYS A 412 25.79 3.34 -12.91
C CYS A 412 25.61 1.90 -13.42
N GLY A 413 25.88 1.67 -14.70
CA GLY A 413 25.63 0.37 -15.33
C GLY A 413 24.15 -0.03 -15.24
N ASP A 414 23.89 -1.19 -14.65
CA ASP A 414 22.53 -1.71 -14.41
C ASP A 414 21.96 -1.29 -13.05
N TYR A 415 22.61 -0.38 -12.32
CA TYR A 415 22.11 0.14 -11.05
C TYR A 415 21.66 1.60 -11.17
N ILE A 416 20.52 1.88 -10.54
CA ILE A 416 20.03 3.23 -10.32
C ILE A 416 20.29 3.54 -8.85
N THR A 417 21.02 4.61 -8.58
CA THR A 417 21.30 5.09 -7.23
C THR A 417 20.67 6.46 -7.06
N ILE A 418 19.84 6.60 -6.05
CA ILE A 418 19.23 7.85 -5.63
C ILE A 418 19.86 8.23 -4.30
N VAL A 419 20.31 9.48 -4.18
CA VAL A 419 20.81 10.04 -2.93
C VAL A 419 19.87 11.17 -2.52
N VAL A 420 19.31 11.07 -1.31
CA VAL A 420 18.36 12.03 -0.74
C VAL A 420 19.01 12.71 0.46
N ARG A 421 19.03 14.04 0.49
CA ARG A 421 19.57 14.89 1.55
C ARG A 421 18.43 15.59 2.29
N LEU A 422 18.11 15.10 3.48
CA LEU A 422 17.00 15.57 4.29
C LEU A 422 17.35 16.90 4.97
N PRO A 423 16.57 17.97 4.79
CA PRO A 423 16.86 19.31 5.32
C PRO A 423 16.63 19.44 6.83
N GLN A 424 15.78 18.60 7.41
CA GLN A 424 15.42 18.63 8.83
C GLN A 424 14.81 17.29 9.29
N PRO A 425 14.69 17.04 10.60
CA PRO A 425 13.92 15.92 11.12
C PRO A 425 12.44 16.00 10.69
N GLY A 426 11.89 14.89 10.20
CA GLY A 426 10.51 14.80 9.74
C GLY A 426 10.22 13.53 8.93
N GLU A 427 9.03 13.53 8.35
CA GLU A 427 8.57 12.49 7.42
C GLU A 427 8.52 13.05 6.00
N TYR A 428 9.03 12.29 5.04
CA TYR A 428 9.13 12.70 3.64
C TYR A 428 8.53 11.64 2.73
N ALA A 429 7.79 12.06 1.70
CA ALA A 429 7.41 11.17 0.61
C ALA A 429 8.44 11.30 -0.51
N TYR A 430 9.09 10.21 -0.88
CA TYR A 430 9.91 10.14 -2.09
C TYR A 430 9.15 9.35 -3.16
N GLU A 431 8.93 9.96 -4.32
CA GLU A 431 8.22 9.35 -5.44
C GLU A 431 9.15 9.18 -6.63
N LEU A 432 9.15 7.98 -7.21
CA LEU A 432 9.89 7.63 -8.41
C LEU A 432 8.93 7.39 -9.56
N PHE A 433 9.24 7.99 -10.71
CA PHE A 433 8.49 7.86 -11.95
C PHE A 433 9.44 7.41 -13.06
N CYS A 434 8.99 6.52 -13.94
CA CYS A 434 9.78 6.19 -15.13
C CYS A 434 8.95 5.73 -16.33
N ASP A 435 9.43 6.03 -17.54
CA ASP A 435 8.79 5.62 -18.79
C ASP A 435 9.79 5.10 -19.83
N GLN A 436 9.29 4.27 -20.74
CA GLN A 436 9.96 3.83 -21.96
C GLN A 436 9.71 4.89 -23.04
N HIS A 437 10.60 5.88 -23.11
CA HIS A 437 10.63 6.86 -24.20
C HIS A 437 9.36 7.71 -24.40
N ASN A 438 8.83 8.34 -23.35
CA ASN A 438 7.83 9.43 -23.36
C ASN A 438 6.85 9.35 -24.55
N SER A 439 6.14 8.22 -24.64
CA SER A 439 5.26 7.92 -25.77
C SER A 439 3.97 8.73 -25.72
N SER A 440 3.66 9.35 -24.57
CA SER A 440 2.34 9.90 -24.22
C SER A 440 2.35 11.19 -23.39
N GLY A 441 3.52 11.77 -23.07
CA GLY A 441 3.63 13.03 -22.33
C GLY A 441 3.55 12.91 -20.80
N LEU A 442 3.03 11.80 -20.26
CA LEU A 442 2.94 11.51 -18.83
C LEU A 442 3.88 10.36 -18.46
N ILE A 443 4.77 10.58 -17.49
CA ILE A 443 5.66 9.55 -16.95
C ILE A 443 4.93 8.88 -15.78
N PRO A 444 4.68 7.56 -15.82
CA PRO A 444 3.95 6.88 -14.75
C PRO A 444 4.76 6.82 -13.46
N ASN A 445 4.06 6.94 -12.33
CA ASN A 445 4.61 6.67 -11.01
C ASN A 445 4.86 5.17 -10.88
N VAL A 446 6.02 4.77 -10.34
CA VAL A 446 6.41 3.35 -10.26
C VAL A 446 6.75 2.90 -8.85
N CYS A 447 7.14 3.79 -7.94
CA CYS A 447 7.43 3.43 -6.56
C CYS A 447 7.46 4.67 -5.66
N ASN A 448 6.94 4.55 -4.44
CA ASN A 448 6.93 5.64 -3.45
C ASN A 448 7.48 5.12 -2.12
N TYR A 449 8.25 5.93 -1.40
CA TYR A 449 8.74 5.59 -0.06
C TYR A 449 8.38 6.67 0.94
N LEU A 450 7.93 6.25 2.13
CA LEU A 450 7.86 7.13 3.28
C LEU A 450 9.19 7.08 4.03
N ILE A 451 9.96 8.17 3.98
CA ILE A 451 11.25 8.28 4.66
C ILE A 451 11.03 8.92 6.04
N ARG A 452 11.48 8.25 7.09
CA ARG A 452 11.43 8.71 8.48
C ARG A 452 12.82 9.02 9.01
N PHE A 453 12.99 10.27 9.43
CA PHE A 453 14.24 10.76 9.97
C PHE A 453 13.96 11.69 11.14
N TYR A 454 14.40 11.32 12.36
CA TYR A 454 14.06 12.09 13.57
C TYR A 454 15.27 12.60 14.35
N ARG A 455 16.51 12.31 13.91
CA ARG A 455 17.71 12.75 14.62
C ARG A 455 18.06 14.20 14.27
N PRO A 456 18.20 15.11 15.27
CA PRO A 456 18.63 16.48 15.04
C PRO A 456 20.15 16.57 14.91
N VAL A 457 20.69 16.11 13.78
CA VAL A 457 22.13 16.20 13.45
C VAL A 457 22.42 17.37 12.51
N PRO A 458 23.69 17.76 12.26
CA PRO A 458 24.01 18.75 11.23
C PRO A 458 23.44 18.33 9.88
N MET A 459 22.61 19.19 9.28
CA MET A 459 21.89 18.87 8.05
C MET A 459 22.78 19.13 6.84
N PRO A 460 22.79 18.23 5.84
CA PRO A 460 23.57 18.41 4.64
C PRO A 460 23.03 19.60 3.82
N ALA A 461 23.93 20.27 3.13
CA ALA A 461 23.57 21.31 2.17
C ALA A 461 22.80 20.68 0.98
N PRO A 462 21.89 21.42 0.31
CA PRO A 462 21.24 20.94 -0.89
C PRO A 462 22.28 20.61 -1.96
N PHE A 463 21.97 19.70 -2.88
CA PHE A 463 22.79 19.48 -4.07
C PHE A 463 22.91 20.78 -4.88
N PRO A 464 24.02 20.96 -5.62
CA PRO A 464 24.11 22.07 -6.56
C PRO A 464 23.00 21.96 -7.63
N PRO A 465 22.65 23.07 -8.31
CA PRO A 465 21.52 23.10 -9.23
C PRO A 465 21.71 22.11 -10.39
N LEU A 466 20.91 21.05 -10.35
CA LEU A 466 20.80 20.02 -11.38
C LEU A 466 19.35 19.99 -11.83
N LEU A 467 19.08 20.23 -13.11
CA LEU A 467 17.69 20.21 -13.61
C LEU A 467 17.05 18.86 -13.23
N TRP A 468 15.92 18.90 -12.52
CA TRP A 468 15.14 17.70 -12.11
C TRP A 468 15.90 16.65 -11.28
N GLY A 469 17.10 16.97 -10.77
CA GLY A 469 17.91 16.04 -9.96
C GLY A 469 18.34 14.74 -10.67
N VAL A 470 18.24 14.65 -12.00
CA VAL A 470 18.66 13.45 -12.76
C VAL A 470 20.01 13.70 -13.41
N LEU A 471 20.99 12.85 -13.10
CA LEU A 471 22.34 12.84 -13.67
C LEU A 471 22.41 11.94 -14.91
N GLY A 472 23.29 12.33 -15.82
CA GLY A 472 23.51 11.63 -17.08
C GLY A 472 22.63 12.15 -18.21
N ARG A 473 22.26 11.26 -19.14
CA ARG A 473 21.69 11.63 -20.44
C ARG A 473 20.17 11.81 -20.35
N GLY A 474 19.69 13.01 -20.63
CA GLY A 474 18.27 13.31 -20.80
C GLY A 474 17.70 12.77 -22.11
N ILE A 475 16.36 12.74 -22.20
CA ILE A 475 15.62 12.10 -23.31
C ILE A 475 15.96 12.67 -24.69
N HIS A 476 16.10 13.99 -24.81
CA HIS A 476 16.43 14.64 -26.08
C HIS A 476 17.89 14.39 -26.47
N ALA A 477 18.83 14.29 -25.51
CA ALA A 477 20.22 13.94 -25.79
C ALA A 477 20.33 12.49 -26.30
N LEU A 478 19.50 11.59 -25.77
CA LEU A 478 19.37 10.22 -26.26
C LEU A 478 18.83 10.16 -27.69
N LYS A 479 17.81 10.97 -28.04
CA LYS A 479 17.29 11.08 -29.42
C LYS A 479 18.34 11.60 -30.40
N LEU A 480 19.17 12.55 -29.96
CA LEU A 480 20.27 13.12 -30.75
C LEU A 480 21.53 12.23 -30.77
N ASN A 481 21.51 11.09 -30.07
CA ASN A 481 22.62 10.16 -29.93
C ASN A 481 23.90 10.83 -29.40
N VAL A 482 23.74 11.81 -28.50
CA VAL A 482 24.84 12.52 -27.83
C VAL A 482 25.15 11.81 -26.52
N LYS A 483 26.42 11.49 -26.30
CA LYS A 483 26.84 10.73 -25.11
C LYS A 483 28.14 11.19 -24.49
N THR A 484 28.18 11.33 -23.18
CA THR A 484 29.45 11.42 -22.43
C THR A 484 30.26 10.12 -22.59
N ILE A 485 31.56 10.24 -22.84
CA ILE A 485 32.54 9.15 -22.96
C ILE A 485 33.69 9.41 -21.97
N GLY A 486 34.14 8.38 -21.26
CA GLY A 486 35.28 8.48 -20.34
C GLY A 486 34.86 8.99 -18.95
N GLN A 487 35.70 9.83 -18.32
CA GLN A 487 35.37 10.49 -17.06
C GLN A 487 34.06 11.30 -17.21
N GLY A 488 33.06 11.00 -16.38
CA GLY A 488 31.73 11.61 -16.44
C GLY A 488 30.67 10.82 -17.22
N ALA A 489 30.98 9.61 -17.71
CA ALA A 489 29.99 8.73 -18.34
C ALA A 489 28.82 8.37 -17.41
N GLU A 490 29.05 8.33 -16.10
CA GLU A 490 28.07 8.05 -15.05
C GLU A 490 27.39 9.31 -14.50
N GLY A 491 27.71 10.49 -15.05
CA GLY A 491 27.14 11.76 -14.58
C GLY A 491 27.66 12.24 -13.23
N TYR A 492 28.67 11.60 -12.64
CA TYR A 492 29.36 12.04 -11.43
C TYR A 492 30.88 11.98 -11.63
N ILE A 493 31.60 13.00 -11.17
CA ILE A 493 33.07 13.04 -11.19
C ILE A 493 33.57 13.56 -9.85
N LYS A 494 34.42 12.78 -9.18
CA LYS A 494 35.22 13.23 -8.05
C LYS A 494 36.64 13.51 -8.52
N THR A 495 37.16 14.69 -8.23
CA THR A 495 38.47 15.15 -8.68
C THR A 495 39.19 15.95 -7.60
N SER A 496 40.52 15.93 -7.61
CA SER A 496 41.39 16.88 -6.91
C SER A 496 42.09 17.85 -7.87
N ASP A 497 41.83 17.69 -9.17
CA ASP A 497 42.27 18.60 -10.22
C ASP A 497 41.20 19.68 -10.43
N PRO A 498 41.55 20.98 -10.36
CA PRO A 498 40.63 22.06 -10.68
C PRO A 498 40.20 22.07 -12.16
N GLU A 499 40.91 21.39 -13.06
CA GLU A 499 40.47 21.23 -14.46
C GLU A 499 39.79 19.88 -14.70
N VAL A 500 38.53 19.92 -15.10
CA VAL A 500 37.76 18.75 -15.52
C VAL A 500 37.55 18.76 -17.02
N LYS A 501 37.84 17.63 -17.67
CA LYS A 501 37.65 17.45 -19.13
C LYS A 501 36.53 16.45 -19.39
N LEU A 502 35.42 16.94 -19.90
CA LEU A 502 34.28 16.13 -20.32
C LEU A 502 34.31 15.92 -21.83
N ARG A 503 34.07 14.69 -22.28
CA ARG A 503 34.00 14.37 -23.71
C ARG A 503 32.61 13.88 -24.07
N PHE A 504 31.98 14.53 -25.05
CA PHE A 504 30.68 14.16 -25.57
C PHE A 504 30.80 13.68 -27.01
N ASN A 505 30.37 12.47 -27.34
CA ASN A 505 30.23 12.01 -28.71
C ASN A 505 29.07 12.73 -29.39
N VAL A 506 29.25 13.11 -30.64
CA VAL A 506 28.18 13.67 -31.47
C VAL A 506 28.10 12.91 -32.79
N SER A 507 26.87 12.57 -33.19
CA SER A 507 26.61 11.79 -34.40
C SER A 507 26.62 12.63 -35.69
N GLN A 508 26.48 13.96 -35.56
CA GLN A 508 26.40 14.92 -36.67
C GLN A 508 27.13 16.22 -36.29
N SER A 509 27.61 16.97 -37.29
CA SER A 509 28.36 18.22 -37.09
C SER A 509 27.47 19.48 -36.99
N ASN A 510 26.14 19.34 -36.95
CA ASN A 510 25.21 20.46 -37.02
C ASN A 510 24.40 20.66 -35.73
N TYR A 511 25.09 20.53 -34.58
CA TYR A 511 24.51 20.79 -33.27
C TYR A 511 25.06 22.08 -32.67
N GLU A 512 24.22 22.74 -31.88
CA GLU A 512 24.57 23.88 -31.04
C GLU A 512 24.54 23.44 -29.58
N PHE A 513 25.55 23.83 -28.81
CA PHE A 513 25.73 23.45 -27.41
C PHE A 513 25.66 24.67 -26.51
N PHE A 514 25.00 24.52 -25.37
CA PHE A 514 24.95 25.50 -24.28
C PHE A 514 25.23 24.80 -22.97
N TYR A 515 25.58 25.56 -21.94
CA TYR A 515 25.86 24.99 -20.63
C TYR A 515 25.41 25.93 -19.51
N GLU A 516 25.14 25.32 -18.37
CA GLU A 516 24.91 25.99 -17.09
C GLU A 516 25.77 25.30 -16.05
N ILE A 517 26.53 26.08 -15.28
CA ILE A 517 27.26 25.59 -14.11
C ILE A 517 26.75 26.33 -12.88
N GLY A 518 26.47 25.58 -11.81
CA GLY A 518 26.11 26.16 -10.54
C GLY A 518 26.85 25.51 -9.38
N CYS A 519 27.01 26.24 -8.28
CA CYS A 519 27.77 25.83 -7.11
C CYS A 519 26.94 25.99 -5.84
N GLN A 520 27.16 25.10 -4.88
CA GLN A 520 26.39 24.98 -3.64
C GLN A 520 26.43 26.21 -2.72
N TYR A 521 27.44 27.09 -2.86
CA TYR A 521 27.73 28.11 -1.83
C TYR A 521 27.81 29.58 -2.29
N ASN A 522 28.02 29.89 -3.58
CA ASN A 522 28.35 31.27 -3.95
C ASN A 522 28.12 31.61 -5.45
N ALA A 523 27.22 32.57 -5.72
CA ALA A 523 27.01 33.10 -7.08
C ALA A 523 28.28 33.75 -7.69
N ALA A 524 29.23 34.21 -6.86
CA ALA A 524 30.52 34.72 -7.33
C ALA A 524 31.46 33.60 -7.82
N VAL A 525 31.32 32.38 -7.28
CA VAL A 525 32.08 31.18 -7.70
C VAL A 525 31.52 30.65 -9.02
N GLU A 526 30.19 30.73 -9.23
CA GLU A 526 29.56 30.43 -10.53
C GLU A 526 30.08 31.35 -11.65
N SER A 527 30.27 32.63 -11.34
CA SER A 527 30.81 33.63 -12.29
C SER A 527 32.32 33.47 -12.55
N ALA A 528 33.04 32.73 -11.69
CA ALA A 528 34.47 32.48 -11.80
C ALA A 528 34.81 31.12 -12.43
N ALA A 529 33.84 30.21 -12.52
CA ALA A 529 34.02 28.94 -13.22
C ALA A 529 34.12 29.19 -14.73
N ALA A 530 35.22 28.77 -15.34
CA ALA A 530 35.44 28.93 -16.77
C ALA A 530 35.08 27.63 -17.50
N VAL A 531 34.30 27.74 -18.58
CA VAL A 531 33.92 26.60 -19.41
C VAL A 531 34.31 26.88 -20.86
N ASN A 532 35.24 26.09 -21.39
CA ASN A 532 35.66 26.17 -22.79
C ASN A 532 35.18 24.94 -23.57
N LEU A 533 34.67 25.17 -24.78
CA LEU A 533 34.08 24.15 -25.65
C LEU A 533 34.92 24.00 -26.93
N ASP A 534 35.54 22.84 -27.12
CA ASP A 534 36.17 22.48 -28.39
C ASP A 534 35.26 21.53 -29.17
N ILE A 535 34.74 21.99 -30.30
CA ILE A 535 33.79 21.24 -31.13
C ILE A 535 34.53 20.55 -32.28
N PHE A 536 34.52 19.22 -32.30
CA PHE A 536 35.06 18.39 -33.36
C PHE A 536 33.95 17.71 -34.16
N LYS A 537 34.30 17.15 -35.33
CA LYS A 537 33.33 16.46 -36.21
C LYS A 537 32.61 15.28 -35.56
N SER A 538 33.25 14.60 -34.61
CA SER A 538 32.75 13.38 -33.97
C SER A 538 32.51 13.53 -32.46
N HIS A 539 33.01 14.61 -31.84
CA HIS A 539 32.89 14.80 -30.40
C HIS A 539 33.03 16.28 -30.02
N VAL A 540 32.58 16.63 -28.82
CA VAL A 540 32.81 17.92 -28.16
C VAL A 540 33.62 17.67 -26.90
N MET A 541 34.66 18.46 -26.69
CA MET A 541 35.39 18.51 -25.42
C MET A 541 34.94 19.73 -24.65
N VAL A 542 34.61 19.55 -23.37
CA VAL A 542 34.26 20.62 -22.46
C VAL A 542 35.29 20.65 -21.36
N HIS A 543 35.97 21.78 -21.25
CA HIS A 543 36.98 22.06 -20.24
C HIS A 543 36.33 22.92 -19.18
N VAL A 544 36.16 22.39 -17.97
CA VAL A 544 35.56 23.09 -16.84
C VAL A 544 36.66 23.37 -15.82
N THR A 545 36.88 24.65 -15.49
CA THR A 545 37.80 25.08 -14.44
C THR A 545 37.00 25.40 -13.17
N LEU A 546 37.28 24.67 -12.10
CA LEU A 546 36.62 24.76 -10.80
C LEU A 546 37.45 25.66 -9.87
N PRO A 547 36.93 26.83 -9.47
CA PRO A 547 37.73 27.84 -8.76
C PRO A 547 37.92 27.53 -7.27
N GLU A 548 36.99 26.82 -6.62
CA GLU A 548 37.05 26.50 -5.18
C GLU A 548 36.61 25.06 -4.91
N THR A 549 37.08 24.45 -3.80
CA THR A 549 36.64 23.12 -3.39
C THR A 549 35.16 23.10 -3.06
N GLY A 550 34.41 22.12 -3.57
CA GLY A 550 32.98 21.99 -3.37
C GLY A 550 32.28 21.08 -4.37
N GLU A 551 30.95 21.08 -4.32
CA GLU A 551 30.08 20.37 -5.25
C GLU A 551 29.50 21.36 -6.29
N TYR A 552 29.57 20.95 -7.55
CA TYR A 552 29.12 21.73 -8.71
C TYR A 552 28.15 20.92 -9.54
N GLY A 553 27.08 21.56 -10.01
CA GLY A 553 26.12 21.03 -10.95
C GLY A 553 26.43 21.58 -12.32
N PHE A 554 26.64 20.69 -13.30
CA PHE A 554 26.97 21.06 -14.66
C PHE A 554 25.95 20.48 -15.65
N ASN A 555 25.12 21.35 -16.24
CA ASN A 555 24.13 20.98 -17.24
C ASN A 555 24.63 21.37 -18.63
N VAL A 556 24.66 20.43 -19.57
CA VAL A 556 24.96 20.68 -20.99
C VAL A 556 23.69 20.47 -21.81
N PHE A 557 23.35 21.46 -22.63
CA PHE A 557 22.22 21.43 -23.54
C PHE A 557 22.71 21.33 -24.98
N VAL A 558 22.01 20.59 -25.84
CA VAL A 558 22.34 20.38 -27.25
C VAL A 558 21.10 20.44 -28.11
N ARG A 559 21.11 21.23 -29.18
CA ARG A 559 19.99 21.28 -30.15
C ARG A 559 20.49 21.25 -31.59
N PRO A 560 19.71 20.75 -32.57
CA PRO A 560 20.04 20.89 -33.99
C PRO A 560 20.12 22.38 -34.37
N ARG A 561 21.12 22.78 -35.15
CA ARG A 561 21.17 24.14 -35.72
C ARG A 561 20.04 24.30 -36.74
N SER A 562 19.20 25.32 -36.54
CA SER A 562 18.12 25.68 -37.45
C SER A 562 18.68 26.15 -38.81
N ARG A 563 18.08 25.69 -39.91
CA ARG A 563 18.38 26.20 -41.27
C ARG A 563 17.83 27.62 -41.40
N GLY A 564 18.55 28.61 -40.89
CA GLY A 564 18.12 30.01 -40.95
C GLY A 564 19.16 31.05 -40.52
N SER A 565 20.20 30.69 -39.78
CA SER A 565 21.27 31.63 -39.43
C SER A 565 22.49 31.49 -40.36
N SER A 566 22.32 31.93 -41.61
CA SER A 566 23.46 32.16 -42.51
C SER A 566 23.65 33.66 -42.75
N HIS A 567 24.88 34.10 -42.50
CA HIS A 567 25.50 35.39 -42.84
C HIS A 567 25.43 36.51 -41.80
N LEU A 568 26.43 36.54 -40.92
CA LEU A 568 27.14 37.78 -40.62
C LEU A 568 28.59 37.59 -41.07
N SER A 569 28.88 38.10 -42.28
CA SER A 569 30.25 38.34 -42.73
C SER A 569 30.79 39.58 -42.01
N PRO A 570 32.11 39.69 -41.77
CA PRO A 570 32.70 40.84 -41.11
C PRO A 570 32.94 41.93 -42.14
N ASP A 571 32.01 42.89 -42.28
CA ASP A 571 32.26 44.22 -42.88
C ASP A 571 30.96 45.03 -42.88
N ASN A 572 30.75 45.87 -41.87
CA ASN A 572 30.30 47.25 -42.05
C ASN A 572 30.32 48.02 -40.73
N HIS A 573 31.07 49.11 -40.75
CA HIS A 573 31.02 50.17 -39.73
C HIS A 573 29.70 50.95 -39.83
N ASN A 574 29.28 51.43 -38.65
CA ASN A 574 28.32 52.51 -38.36
C ASN A 574 26.83 52.16 -38.30
N ASP A 575 26.37 51.83 -37.07
CA ASP A 575 25.16 52.42 -36.49
C ASP A 575 25.24 52.36 -34.94
N PRO A 576 25.10 53.48 -34.21
CA PRO A 576 25.14 53.49 -32.75
C PRO A 576 23.72 53.65 -32.19
N ASP A 577 22.87 52.65 -32.31
CA ASP A 577 21.62 52.55 -31.53
C ASP A 577 21.00 51.15 -31.68
N ASP A 578 21.56 50.15 -31.01
CA ASP A 578 20.81 48.95 -30.66
C ASP A 578 21.41 48.27 -29.42
N THR A 579 21.05 48.78 -28.24
CA THR A 579 21.31 48.13 -26.96
C THR A 579 19.97 47.71 -26.34
N SER A 580 19.46 46.52 -26.69
CA SER A 580 18.75 45.62 -25.76
C SER A 580 18.19 44.40 -26.50
N GLY A 581 18.78 43.23 -26.25
CA GLY A 581 18.30 41.99 -26.84
C GLY A 581 18.98 40.78 -26.26
N THR A 582 18.80 40.52 -24.95
CA THR A 582 19.01 39.19 -24.40
C THR A 582 17.95 38.25 -24.99
N PRO A 583 18.32 37.18 -25.71
CA PRO A 583 17.33 36.23 -26.21
C PRO A 583 16.68 35.51 -25.03
N ASP A 584 15.35 35.44 -25.05
CA ASP A 584 14.53 34.77 -24.04
C ASP A 584 14.76 33.25 -24.09
N LEU A 585 15.61 32.76 -23.17
CA LEU A 585 16.06 31.37 -23.06
C LEU A 585 14.94 30.40 -22.66
N THR A 586 13.82 30.89 -22.13
CA THR A 586 12.77 30.05 -21.52
C THR A 586 12.01 29.20 -22.54
N SER A 587 11.87 29.67 -23.78
CA SER A 587 11.17 28.93 -24.86
C SER A 587 12.06 27.94 -25.63
N ALA A 588 13.39 27.99 -25.44
CA ALA A 588 14.37 27.20 -26.19
C ALA A 588 14.76 25.87 -25.52
N VAL A 589 14.35 25.66 -24.27
CA VAL A 589 14.73 24.50 -23.45
C VAL A 589 13.95 23.23 -23.83
N ASP A 590 12.71 23.37 -24.31
CA ASP A 590 11.82 22.22 -24.58
C ASP A 590 12.24 21.35 -25.78
N GLU A 591 13.07 21.85 -26.70
CA GLU A 591 13.56 21.08 -27.86
C GLU A 591 15.03 20.62 -27.72
N ALA A 592 15.73 21.03 -26.65
CA ALA A 592 17.16 20.75 -26.47
C ALA A 592 17.44 19.44 -25.69
N GLY A 593 18.37 18.64 -26.19
CA GLY A 593 19.02 17.52 -25.50
C GLY A 593 19.79 17.93 -24.26
N ARG A 594 19.50 17.35 -23.10
CA ARG A 594 20.22 17.65 -21.86
C ARG A 594 21.17 16.52 -21.43
N LEU A 595 22.32 16.88 -20.86
CA LEU A 595 23.27 16.02 -20.16
C LEU A 595 23.65 16.67 -18.82
N GLY A 596 23.25 16.08 -17.70
CA GLY A 596 23.61 16.56 -16.36
C GLY A 596 24.85 15.83 -15.82
N VAL A 597 25.78 16.57 -15.21
CA VAL A 597 26.96 16.02 -14.54
C VAL A 597 27.15 16.73 -13.20
N GLU A 598 27.34 15.97 -12.12
CA GLU A 598 27.77 16.48 -10.83
C GLU A 598 29.30 16.36 -10.72
N LEU A 599 29.96 17.44 -10.29
CA LEU A 599 31.40 17.50 -10.09
C LEU A 599 31.69 17.77 -8.61
N SER A 600 32.53 16.94 -8.01
CA SER A 600 33.01 17.10 -6.63
C SER A 600 34.51 17.37 -6.65
N PHE A 601 34.90 18.57 -6.22
CA PHE A 601 36.30 19.01 -6.17
C PHE A 601 36.80 19.13 -4.73
N GLY A 602 37.79 18.32 -4.37
CA GLY A 602 38.36 18.26 -3.03
C GLY A 602 39.84 18.65 -2.98
N SER A 603 40.23 19.32 -1.89
CA SER A 603 41.63 19.54 -1.53
C SER A 603 42.22 18.25 -0.94
N THR A 604 43.29 17.74 -1.54
CA THR A 604 44.03 16.57 -1.05
C THR A 604 44.89 16.95 0.16
N ASN A 605 44.30 17.00 1.35
CA ASN A 605 45.07 16.78 2.57
C ASN A 605 45.11 15.28 2.82
N GLY A 606 46.30 14.71 2.64
CA GLY A 606 46.54 13.29 2.45
C GLY A 606 45.89 12.35 3.46
N GLN A 607 44.99 11.53 2.94
CA GLN A 607 44.92 10.09 3.19
C GLN A 607 44.23 9.49 1.96
N ASP A 608 45.00 8.78 1.13
CA ASP A 608 44.45 7.92 0.08
C ASP A 608 43.56 6.88 0.74
N VAL A 609 42.25 7.00 0.55
CA VAL A 609 41.32 5.89 0.73
C VAL A 609 40.92 5.46 -0.67
N SER A 610 41.48 4.33 -1.09
CA SER A 610 41.11 3.64 -2.32
C SER A 610 39.60 3.39 -2.36
N ALA A 611 39.02 3.48 -3.56
CA ALA A 611 37.67 3.02 -3.82
C ALA A 611 37.62 1.49 -3.70
N ASP A 612 37.59 0.99 -2.47
CA ASP A 612 37.25 -0.38 -2.04
C ASP A 612 37.28 -0.41 -0.51
N ASP A 613 36.31 0.24 0.15
CA ASP A 613 36.00 0.02 1.57
C ASP A 613 34.53 -0.40 1.69
N VAL A 614 34.34 -1.71 1.53
CA VAL A 614 33.14 -2.43 2.01
C VAL A 614 33.27 -2.54 3.52
N PRO A 615 32.29 -2.10 4.34
CA PRO A 615 32.29 -2.45 5.75
C PRO A 615 32.04 -3.95 5.88
N SER A 616 33.10 -4.72 6.12
CA SER A 616 33.02 -6.11 6.55
C SER A 616 32.44 -6.15 7.97
N ASN A 617 31.14 -6.33 8.06
CA ASN A 617 30.45 -6.95 9.20
C ASN A 617 29.11 -7.52 8.70
N ALA A 618 29.21 -8.61 7.94
CA ALA A 618 28.12 -9.54 7.75
C ALA A 618 28.64 -10.93 8.13
N THR A 619 28.11 -11.43 9.23
CA THR A 619 28.34 -12.77 9.77
C THR A 619 27.97 -13.83 8.73
N GLU A 620 28.90 -14.76 8.54
CA GLU A 620 28.85 -16.02 7.78
C GLU A 620 27.50 -16.48 7.21
N VAL A 621 27.44 -16.57 5.88
CA VAL A 621 26.64 -17.60 5.18
C VAL A 621 27.56 -18.30 4.18
N LEU A 622 27.83 -19.57 4.43
CA LEU A 622 28.62 -20.49 3.61
C LEU A 622 28.05 -20.58 2.19
N ALA A 623 28.77 -20.08 1.20
CA ALA A 623 28.57 -20.39 -0.21
C ALA A 623 29.63 -21.40 -0.67
N LEU A 624 29.18 -22.58 -1.08
CA LEU A 624 29.96 -23.58 -1.80
C LEU A 624 30.23 -23.06 -3.21
N GLU A 625 31.50 -22.90 -3.59
CA GLU A 625 31.89 -22.68 -4.99
C GLU A 625 31.94 -24.00 -5.78
N PRO A 626 31.52 -24.03 -7.05
CA PRO A 626 31.87 -25.09 -7.99
C PRO A 626 33.10 -24.71 -8.83
N SER A 627 34.00 -25.67 -9.04
CA SER A 627 35.17 -25.53 -9.93
C SER A 627 34.77 -25.63 -11.42
N PRO A 628 35.64 -25.16 -12.34
CA PRO A 628 35.34 -25.08 -13.77
C PRO A 628 35.71 -26.38 -14.50
N ASP A 629 35.00 -26.68 -15.60
CA ASP A 629 35.55 -26.97 -16.95
C ASP A 629 34.65 -27.88 -17.83
N VAL A 630 34.49 -27.41 -19.08
CA VAL A 630 34.47 -28.15 -20.37
C VAL A 630 33.13 -28.55 -21.05
N ASP A 631 33.01 -27.99 -22.28
CA ASP A 631 32.44 -28.44 -23.56
C ASP A 631 30.93 -28.39 -23.94
N THR A 632 30.71 -27.51 -24.93
CA THR A 632 29.98 -27.63 -26.22
C THR A 632 28.68 -28.44 -26.41
N GLU A 633 27.77 -27.74 -27.12
CA GLU A 633 26.82 -28.18 -28.15
C GLU A 633 25.37 -28.64 -27.82
N ALA A 634 24.47 -28.05 -28.62
CA ALA A 634 23.22 -28.58 -29.20
C ALA A 634 21.92 -28.67 -28.37
N ARG A 635 21.02 -27.73 -28.72
CA ARG A 635 19.64 -27.94 -29.21
C ARG A 635 18.73 -29.04 -28.59
N ALA A 636 17.58 -28.55 -28.12
CA ALA A 636 16.20 -28.99 -28.44
C ALA A 636 15.47 -30.02 -27.53
N THR A 637 14.30 -29.54 -27.06
CA THR A 637 13.00 -30.23 -26.90
C THR A 637 12.76 -31.38 -25.92
N LEU A 638 11.59 -31.23 -25.25
CA LEU A 638 10.59 -32.23 -24.85
C LEU A 638 10.60 -32.81 -23.42
N SER A 639 9.57 -32.37 -22.68
CA SER A 639 8.53 -33.14 -21.98
C SER A 639 8.87 -34.33 -21.08
N ASP A 640 8.28 -34.24 -19.88
CA ASP A 640 7.53 -35.27 -19.17
C ASP A 640 8.23 -36.49 -18.54
N ARG A 641 7.80 -36.71 -17.29
CA ARG A 641 7.90 -37.90 -16.41
C ARG A 641 9.17 -37.99 -15.58
N TYR A 642 9.01 -37.92 -14.25
CA TYR A 642 9.03 -39.08 -13.35
C TYR A 642 8.43 -38.69 -11.99
N ALA A 643 7.33 -39.36 -11.61
CA ALA A 643 6.99 -39.65 -10.22
C ALA A 643 7.75 -40.92 -9.82
N VAL A 644 8.25 -41.07 -8.58
CA VAL A 644 7.67 -41.82 -7.43
C VAL A 644 8.60 -41.59 -6.17
N PRO A 645 8.34 -42.14 -4.96
CA PRO A 645 8.22 -41.35 -3.72
C PRO A 645 9.37 -41.59 -2.73
N PHE A 646 9.47 -40.83 -1.63
CA PHE A 646 10.24 -41.29 -0.47
C PHE A 646 9.51 -41.08 0.86
N THR A 647 9.46 -42.20 1.58
CA THR A 647 8.89 -42.54 2.86
C THR A 647 9.65 -41.97 4.06
N LEU A 648 8.92 -41.65 5.12
CA LEU A 648 9.37 -41.45 6.50
C LEU A 648 10.25 -42.60 7.01
N PRO A 649 11.11 -42.30 8.01
CA PRO A 649 11.20 -43.16 9.18
C PRO A 649 10.97 -42.41 10.50
N THR A 650 10.35 -43.17 11.40
CA THR A 650 9.91 -42.91 12.77
C THR A 650 11.02 -42.78 13.82
N GLN A 651 10.73 -41.91 14.80
CA GLN A 651 10.96 -41.98 16.25
C GLN A 651 12.36 -42.31 16.83
N GLN A 652 12.90 -41.34 17.57
CA GLN A 652 13.50 -41.61 18.89
C GLN A 652 13.11 -40.48 19.88
N ARG A 653 12.82 -40.91 21.12
CA ARG A 653 12.16 -40.17 22.21
C ARG A 653 13.16 -39.83 23.32
N CYS A 654 12.81 -38.75 24.04
CA CYS A 654 13.09 -38.45 25.47
C CYS A 654 14.49 -37.89 25.84
N PRO A 655 14.63 -37.25 27.03
CA PRO A 655 13.80 -36.15 27.57
C PRO A 655 14.65 -35.07 28.31
N THR A 656 14.14 -33.85 28.45
CA THR A 656 14.43 -33.06 29.68
C THR A 656 13.27 -32.13 29.99
N GLU A 657 12.52 -32.48 31.03
CA GLU A 657 11.66 -31.59 31.80
C GLU A 657 12.54 -30.64 32.62
N ILE A 658 12.22 -29.34 32.67
CA ILE A 658 12.40 -28.53 33.88
C ILE A 658 11.18 -27.60 34.02
N CYS A 659 10.59 -27.67 35.21
CA CYS A 659 9.39 -26.98 35.68
C CYS A 659 9.50 -25.44 35.69
N VAL A 660 8.30 -24.84 35.63
CA VAL A 660 7.98 -23.45 35.96
C VAL A 660 8.16 -23.19 37.47
N THR A 661 8.76 -22.06 37.82
CA THR A 661 8.48 -21.34 39.09
C THR A 661 8.42 -19.83 38.87
N THR A 662 7.49 -19.22 39.59
CA THR A 662 7.10 -17.81 39.65
C THR A 662 8.11 -16.89 40.34
N ASP A 663 7.95 -15.58 40.10
CA ASP A 663 8.42 -14.40 40.84
C ASP A 663 9.93 -14.18 41.01
N ASP A 664 10.46 -13.11 40.41
CA ASP A 664 11.21 -12.11 41.19
C ASP A 664 11.51 -10.80 40.41
N VAL A 665 11.23 -9.70 41.11
CA VAL A 665 11.44 -8.31 40.73
C VAL A 665 12.92 -7.96 40.89
N TYR A 666 13.60 -7.56 39.81
CA TYR A 666 14.92 -6.93 39.92
C TYR A 666 14.81 -5.41 39.84
N ARG A 667 14.94 -4.78 41.01
CA ARG A 667 15.34 -3.38 41.19
C ARG A 667 16.75 -3.20 40.63
N VAL A 668 16.91 -2.31 39.65
CA VAL A 668 18.21 -1.71 39.33
C VAL A 668 18.23 -0.30 39.89
N THR A 669 19.12 -0.10 40.85
CA THR A 669 19.35 1.14 41.59
C THR A 669 20.29 2.04 40.78
N LEU A 670 19.84 3.22 40.36
CA LEU A 670 20.70 4.25 39.75
C LEU A 670 21.27 5.19 40.84
N PRO A 671 22.55 5.63 40.76
CA PRO A 671 23.15 6.52 41.77
C PRO A 671 22.67 7.97 41.65
N ARG A 672 22.62 8.64 42.81
CA ARG A 672 22.26 10.05 43.04
C ARG A 672 23.39 11.02 42.68
N SER A 673 23.08 12.00 41.84
CA SER A 673 23.65 13.36 41.77
C SER A 673 22.93 14.07 40.60
N GLU A 674 22.21 15.18 40.67
CA GLU A 674 22.13 16.28 41.62
C GLU A 674 20.69 16.82 41.64
N HIS A 675 20.16 16.96 42.84
CA HIS A 675 18.84 17.49 43.13
C HIS A 675 18.97 18.99 43.40
N SER A 676 19.21 19.81 42.38
CA SER A 676 19.21 21.29 42.45
C SER A 676 19.31 21.88 41.05
N LEU A 677 18.18 22.39 40.50
CA LEU A 677 18.06 23.45 39.47
C LEU A 677 16.79 23.34 38.59
N MET A 678 15.69 22.80 39.12
CA MET A 678 14.38 22.88 38.44
C MET A 678 13.29 23.42 39.37
N LEU A 679 13.62 24.52 40.06
CA LEU A 679 12.69 25.30 40.91
C LEU A 679 12.90 26.82 40.78
N ALA A 680 13.54 27.27 39.69
CA ALA A 680 13.89 28.69 39.47
C ALA A 680 13.47 29.26 38.10
N ALA A 681 12.74 28.54 37.25
CA ALA A 681 12.32 29.04 35.92
C ALA A 681 10.80 29.26 35.76
N GLU A 682 9.96 28.88 36.73
CA GLU A 682 8.50 29.07 36.67
C GLU A 682 7.98 30.27 37.49
N ARG A 683 8.86 31.22 37.87
CA ARG A 683 8.46 32.43 38.64
C ARG A 683 8.95 33.76 38.07
N ARG A 684 9.15 33.86 36.75
CA ARG A 684 9.44 35.15 36.06
C ARG A 684 8.79 35.25 34.68
N ALA A 685 7.45 35.30 34.65
CA ALA A 685 6.70 35.89 33.53
C ALA A 685 5.26 36.25 33.97
N ALA A 686 5.12 36.97 35.10
CA ALA A 686 3.85 37.55 35.53
C ALA A 686 4.11 38.81 36.36
N GLN A 687 4.15 39.97 35.69
CA GLN A 687 4.15 41.37 36.19
C GLN A 687 4.26 42.22 34.90
N HIS A 688 3.29 42.96 34.35
CA HIS A 688 2.33 43.93 34.90
C HIS A 688 1.22 44.26 33.83
N PRO A 689 0.18 45.09 34.11
CA PRO A 689 -1.23 44.74 33.86
C PRO A 689 -1.96 45.44 32.69
N VAL A 690 -3.07 44.80 32.28
CA VAL A 690 -4.39 45.27 31.79
C VAL A 690 -4.51 46.64 31.09
N ASN A 691 -5.08 46.62 29.88
CA ASN A 691 -6.11 47.59 29.46
C ASN A 691 -7.13 46.95 28.50
N PHE A 692 -8.37 46.83 28.97
CA PHE A 692 -9.55 46.60 28.13
C PHE A 692 -9.97 47.93 27.51
N VAL A 693 -10.02 48.01 26.18
CA VAL A 693 -10.84 49.02 25.48
C VAL A 693 -11.66 48.32 24.41
N ARG A 694 -12.97 48.40 24.61
CA ARG A 694 -14.05 48.08 23.68
C ARG A 694 -14.30 49.32 22.81
N LEU A 695 -14.49 49.14 21.50
CA LEU A 695 -15.13 50.01 20.48
C LEU A 695 -14.55 49.57 19.11
N GLN A 696 -15.19 49.60 17.94
CA GLN A 696 -16.56 49.69 17.46
C GLN A 696 -16.44 49.48 15.94
N ARG A 697 -17.47 48.97 15.24
CA ARG A 697 -17.51 48.98 13.77
C ARG A 697 -17.35 50.41 13.22
N LYS A 698 -16.49 50.60 12.22
CA LYS A 698 -16.71 51.56 11.13
C LYS A 698 -16.09 51.06 9.82
N ARG A 699 -16.91 51.13 8.77
CA ARG A 699 -16.52 51.13 7.36
C ARG A 699 -15.57 52.31 7.13
N ASP A 700 -14.56 52.13 6.28
CA ASP A 700 -14.30 53.03 5.15
C ASP A 700 -13.32 52.36 4.17
N GLU A 701 -13.60 52.58 2.89
CA GLU A 701 -12.89 52.09 1.72
C GLU A 701 -11.57 52.86 1.52
N ALA A 702 -10.50 52.17 1.13
CA ALA A 702 -9.43 52.75 0.31
C ALA A 702 -8.69 51.64 -0.44
N PHE A 703 -8.75 51.72 -1.77
CA PHE A 703 -8.04 50.90 -2.74
C PHE A 703 -6.52 51.09 -2.64
N VAL A 704 -5.75 50.00 -2.63
CA VAL A 704 -4.41 49.93 -3.22
C VAL A 704 -4.29 48.60 -3.98
N SER A 705 -3.88 48.71 -5.23
CA SER A 705 -3.80 47.71 -6.28
C SER A 705 -2.78 46.59 -6.01
N LEU A 706 -3.19 45.34 -6.22
CA LEU A 706 -2.31 44.20 -6.47
C LEU A 706 -2.63 43.64 -7.87
N PRO A 707 -1.65 43.44 -8.77
CA PRO A 707 -1.89 42.82 -10.06
C PRO A 707 -2.05 41.30 -9.90
N LEU A 708 -3.24 40.81 -10.25
CA LEU A 708 -3.53 39.39 -10.49
C LEU A 708 -2.94 39.00 -11.86
N LEU A 709 -1.97 38.08 -11.87
CA LEU A 709 -1.61 37.27 -13.03
C LEU A 709 -1.91 35.81 -12.68
N GLY A 710 -3.17 35.44 -12.82
CA GLY A 710 -3.59 34.04 -12.86
C GLY A 710 -3.63 33.60 -14.31
N VAL A 711 -2.76 32.66 -14.69
CA VAL A 711 -2.83 31.96 -15.97
C VAL A 711 -3.80 30.79 -15.81
N TYR A 712 -4.92 30.85 -16.52
CA TYR A 712 -5.82 29.73 -16.74
C TYR A 712 -5.32 28.96 -17.96
N VAL A 713 -4.96 27.68 -17.79
CA VAL A 713 -4.76 26.77 -18.92
C VAL A 713 -6.14 26.33 -19.41
N VAL A 714 -6.46 26.70 -20.64
CA VAL A 714 -7.62 26.19 -21.38
C VAL A 714 -7.10 25.11 -22.31
N ASP A 715 -7.42 23.85 -22.03
CA ASP A 715 -7.12 22.74 -22.92
C ASP A 715 -7.93 22.86 -24.22
N VAL A 716 -7.20 23.06 -25.33
CA VAL A 716 -7.74 22.98 -26.68
C VAL A 716 -7.47 21.56 -27.20
N PHE A 717 -8.49 20.70 -27.17
CA PHE A 717 -8.41 19.39 -27.81
C PHE A 717 -8.48 19.54 -29.34
N GLU A 718 -7.37 19.30 -30.01
CA GLU A 718 -7.31 19.18 -31.47
C GLU A 718 -7.70 17.75 -31.87
N VAL A 719 -8.97 17.55 -32.27
CA VAL A 719 -9.48 16.24 -32.71
C VAL A 719 -9.10 16.00 -34.17
N HIS A 720 -8.08 15.19 -34.40
CA HIS A 720 -7.74 14.61 -35.69
C HIS A 720 -8.46 13.27 -35.91
N ASP A 721 -9.79 13.30 -36.10
CA ASP A 721 -10.43 12.32 -37.00
C ASP A 721 -11.81 12.78 -37.47
N ARG A 722 -11.94 13.03 -38.78
CA ARG A 722 -13.21 13.35 -39.44
C ARG A 722 -13.82 12.07 -39.99
N ARG A 723 -14.58 11.33 -39.20
CA ARG A 723 -15.82 10.63 -39.63
C ARG A 723 -16.46 9.85 -38.47
N ARG A 724 -17.74 10.15 -38.27
CA ARG A 724 -18.76 9.48 -37.44
C ARG A 724 -18.83 9.91 -35.98
N LEU A 725 -19.71 10.90 -35.72
CA LEU A 725 -20.67 10.87 -34.61
C LEU A 725 -21.84 11.80 -34.99
N LYS A 726 -23.00 11.20 -35.31
CA LYS A 726 -24.29 11.90 -35.36
C LYS A 726 -24.94 11.73 -33.98
N ASN A 727 -25.49 12.83 -33.48
CA ASN A 727 -26.35 12.97 -32.29
C ASN A 727 -25.63 13.21 -30.94
N VAL A 728 -25.37 14.49 -30.62
CA VAL A 728 -25.39 14.99 -29.24
C VAL A 728 -26.18 16.31 -29.21
N HIS A 729 -27.13 16.41 -28.28
CA HIS A 729 -27.98 17.58 -28.05
C HIS A 729 -27.24 18.74 -27.38
N ARG A 730 -27.59 19.97 -27.79
CA ARG A 730 -27.20 21.26 -27.22
C ARG A 730 -27.41 21.31 -25.69
N LEU A 731 -26.36 21.64 -24.95
CA LEU A 731 -26.44 22.20 -23.60
C LEU A 731 -26.28 23.72 -23.70
N THR A 732 -27.35 24.44 -23.36
CA THR A 732 -27.43 25.90 -23.33
C THR A 732 -27.10 26.37 -21.92
N ILE A 733 -26.09 27.23 -21.76
CA ILE A 733 -25.75 27.86 -20.47
C ILE A 733 -26.62 29.12 -20.29
N THR A 734 -27.53 29.09 -19.32
CA THR A 734 -28.34 30.25 -18.92
C THR A 734 -27.74 30.95 -17.70
N ARG A 735 -27.30 32.20 -17.89
CA ARG A 735 -27.04 33.16 -16.80
C ARG A 735 -28.32 33.41 -16.00
N ASN A 736 -28.25 33.39 -14.67
CA ASN A 736 -29.31 34.00 -13.86
C ASN A 736 -28.82 34.87 -12.71
N LYS A 737 -29.68 35.85 -12.42
CA LYS A 737 -29.45 37.14 -11.76
C LYS A 737 -29.38 37.05 -10.23
N LYS A 738 -28.73 38.07 -9.66
CA LYS A 738 -28.88 38.58 -8.27
C LYS A 738 -30.34 38.54 -7.78
N VAL A 739 -30.57 37.97 -6.59
CA VAL A 739 -31.67 38.35 -5.69
C VAL A 739 -31.17 38.30 -4.23
N ARG A 740 -31.67 39.25 -3.43
CA ARG A 740 -31.34 39.62 -2.04
C ARG A 740 -31.81 38.62 -0.96
N PRO A 741 -31.31 38.72 0.28
CA PRO A 741 -31.73 37.85 1.39
C PRO A 741 -33.03 38.36 2.05
N THR A 742 -33.83 37.42 2.55
CA THR A 742 -34.89 37.69 3.54
C THR A 742 -34.87 36.61 4.62
N PHE A 743 -34.86 37.10 5.86
CA PHE A 743 -35.11 36.37 7.11
C PHE A 743 -36.47 35.67 7.10
N ASN A 744 -36.52 34.43 7.61
CA ASN A 744 -37.23 34.04 8.82
C ASN A 744 -36.73 32.67 9.30
#